data_AF-A0AA48M0E3-F1
#
_entry.id   AF-A0AA48M0E3-F1
#
_cell.length_a   1.000
_cell.length_b   1.000
_cell.length_c   1.000
_cell.angle_alpha   90.00
_cell.angle_beta   90.00
_cell.angle_gamma   90.00
#
_symmetry.space_group_name_H-M   'P 1'
#
loop_
_entity.id
_entity.type
_entity.pdbx_description
1 polymer ?
#
loop_
_entity_poly.entity_id
_entity_poly.type
_entity_poly.pdbx_seq_one_letter_code
_entity_poly.pdbx_strand_id
1 'polypeptide(L)'
;MYLSLALLRFLESLPSALAVGLLLMPRLIGEDGGRFKIPVAAAAVVRALLGFALLYLIARQIIPAERSIDFDMLSEFTFGTSVGKAWIVTQIVAFVFAGLAVARIFVNSDLLDRITLWTGVGVLAIVSVTGHAIDDGLPVWVQASFLLHTAAGLTWLGGLLGLVWWMFTAHKKPPEVAARLAERWSMVAKIAVGLVALTGLAMAWENVGSVPNMLATPYGRLLTLKLALLCAVLLCALAIVRYMHKRPAGEFNVDWVGKVGSVEAVFGLGLLSIAGYIAVITPASHETEIYWPLPFRLSYIATWGQKPIFPSPIWWWAIAGGVLALVAAAVWWTPATRDKRLYATPAATLAALFCVAVSFSTEAYTDTYNDPTQDFTAESVSRGMTAFADNCVGCHGPMGEGNGPMSKDLKNAQGLKIEPADLTAPHVGTHTIGDIFHWLTFGGQSGVMPSFSHVLDVDDRWDMINYLLLLSSTNRSRFIGPQAMIQWLIAPDFALAEPKLVDPEEITTFYKLRGKPTLLSFARCTATGEEKAALDASLIKAAEVTSKAGVNHVTVYTGDCPGFAKGREPLRPAAVEKAYSLINRYPNVPYTPEIAQAHFLIDRSGFVRARYKQFGADDGNAAQFAAQAAILAQEPIVEISLHSH
;
A
#
# COMPACT_ATOMS: atom_id res chain seq x y z
N MET A 1 -5.88 13.66 21.22
CA MET A 1 -6.82 14.19 20.22
C MET A 1 -7.52 13.08 19.42
N TYR A 2 -6.79 12.14 18.81
CA TYR A 2 -7.41 11.00 18.09
C TYR A 2 -8.38 10.18 18.96
N LEU A 3 -8.01 9.89 20.22
CA LEU A 3 -8.84 9.10 21.13
C LEU A 3 -10.20 9.77 21.44
N SER A 4 -10.23 11.10 21.62
CA SER A 4 -11.48 11.83 21.88
C SER A 4 -12.40 11.85 20.68
N LEU A 5 -11.85 12.00 19.47
CA LEU A 5 -12.65 11.97 18.24
C LEU A 5 -13.17 10.56 17.94
N ALA A 6 -12.32 9.54 18.09
CA ALA A 6 -12.70 8.13 17.93
C ALA A 6 -13.80 7.72 18.91
N LEU A 7 -13.68 8.12 20.19
CA LEU A 7 -14.70 7.89 21.21
C LEU A 7 -16.03 8.56 20.83
N LEU A 8 -16.00 9.79 20.35
CA LEU A 8 -17.22 10.49 19.99
C LEU A 8 -17.90 9.86 18.77
N ARG A 9 -17.14 9.38 17.77
CA ARG A 9 -17.69 8.60 16.64
C ARG A 9 -18.33 7.29 17.09
N PHE A 10 -17.75 6.61 18.07
CA PHE A 10 -18.35 5.44 18.69
C PHE A 10 -19.68 5.81 19.37
N LEU A 11 -19.68 6.86 20.18
CA LEU A 11 -20.87 7.35 20.91
C LEU A 11 -21.96 7.90 19.98
N GLU A 12 -21.59 8.41 18.81
CA GLU A 12 -22.52 8.84 17.78
C GLU A 12 -23.13 7.61 17.05
N SER A 13 -22.30 6.65 16.63
CA SER A 13 -22.74 5.51 15.82
C SER A 13 -23.58 4.49 16.60
N LEU A 14 -23.26 4.29 17.89
CA LEU A 14 -23.92 3.28 18.72
C LEU A 14 -25.42 3.53 18.93
N PRO A 15 -25.90 4.75 19.29
CA PRO A 15 -27.32 5.06 19.38
C PRO A 15 -28.07 4.81 18.07
N SER A 16 -27.50 5.20 16.93
CA SER A 16 -28.13 4.94 15.62
C SER A 16 -28.23 3.45 15.33
N ALA A 17 -27.16 2.69 15.58
CA ALA A 17 -27.15 1.24 15.38
C ALA A 17 -28.22 0.59 16.25
N LEU A 18 -28.26 0.93 17.54
CA LEU A 18 -29.28 0.45 18.47
C LEU A 18 -30.68 0.79 17.95
N ALA A 19 -30.97 2.05 17.62
CA ALA A 19 -32.28 2.49 17.14
C ALA A 19 -32.75 1.68 15.92
N VAL A 20 -31.89 1.47 14.93
CA VAL A 20 -32.19 0.65 13.74
C VAL A 20 -32.43 -0.81 14.12
N GLY A 21 -31.62 -1.38 15.01
CA GLY A 21 -31.82 -2.73 15.53
C GLY A 21 -33.17 -2.92 16.20
N LEU A 22 -33.59 -1.96 17.03
CA LEU A 22 -34.87 -1.99 17.74
C LEU A 22 -36.07 -1.79 16.80
N LEU A 23 -35.90 -1.05 15.71
CA LEU A 23 -36.88 -0.92 14.63
C LEU A 23 -37.05 -2.23 13.84
N LEU A 24 -36.01 -3.06 13.78
CA LEU A 24 -36.00 -4.33 13.06
C LEU A 24 -36.67 -5.46 13.85
N MET A 25 -36.44 -5.53 15.17
CA MET A 25 -36.96 -6.62 16.04
C MET A 25 -38.46 -6.92 15.87
N PRO A 26 -39.40 -5.96 16.02
CA PRO A 26 -40.84 -6.25 15.93
C PRO A 26 -41.23 -6.76 14.54
N ARG A 27 -40.52 -6.34 13.48
CA ARG A 27 -40.78 -6.79 12.11
C ARG A 27 -40.35 -8.22 11.85
N LEU A 28 -39.26 -8.64 12.48
CA LEU A 28 -38.77 -10.01 12.33
C LEU A 28 -39.75 -11.02 12.92
N ILE A 29 -40.58 -10.66 13.90
CA ILE A 29 -41.53 -11.60 14.52
C ILE A 29 -43.00 -11.22 14.41
N GLY A 30 -43.31 -10.05 13.83
CA GLY A 30 -44.68 -9.53 13.75
C GLY A 30 -45.26 -9.15 15.12
N GLU A 31 -44.41 -8.69 16.06
CA GLU A 31 -44.83 -8.23 17.39
C GLU A 31 -45.20 -6.74 17.36
N ASP A 32 -46.11 -6.31 18.24
CA ASP A 32 -46.34 -4.89 18.51
C ASP A 32 -45.04 -4.19 18.94
N GLY A 33 -44.65 -3.17 18.17
CA GLY A 33 -43.44 -2.38 18.38
C GLY A 33 -43.53 -1.35 19.50
N GLY A 34 -44.65 -1.26 20.22
CA GLY A 34 -44.91 -0.23 21.24
C GLY A 34 -43.78 -0.05 22.26
N ARG A 35 -43.26 -1.15 22.81
CA ARG A 35 -42.16 -1.12 23.81
C ARG A 35 -40.84 -0.56 23.28
N PHE A 36 -40.66 -0.50 21.96
CA PHE A 36 -39.42 -0.03 21.31
C PHE A 36 -39.46 1.45 20.96
N LYS A 37 -40.64 2.10 21.00
CA LYS A 37 -40.81 3.48 20.51
C LYS A 37 -39.97 4.51 21.29
N ILE A 38 -40.06 4.51 22.62
CA ILE A 38 -39.34 5.46 23.47
C ILE A 38 -37.82 5.28 23.35
N PRO A 39 -37.26 4.04 23.46
CA PRO A 39 -35.82 3.84 23.30
C PRO A 39 -35.30 4.24 21.91
N VAL A 40 -36.05 3.95 20.85
CA VAL A 40 -35.69 4.38 19.48
C VAL A 40 -35.66 5.91 19.36
N ALA A 41 -36.67 6.60 19.89
CA ALA A 41 -36.71 8.07 19.86
C ALA A 41 -35.56 8.69 20.68
N ALA A 42 -35.30 8.17 21.88
CA ALA A 42 -34.21 8.65 22.73
C ALA A 42 -32.85 8.48 22.03
N ALA A 43 -32.58 7.32 21.45
CA ALA A 43 -31.34 7.05 20.74
C ALA A 43 -31.17 7.92 19.48
N ALA A 44 -32.26 8.16 18.73
CA ALA A 44 -32.25 9.04 17.57
C ALA A 44 -31.98 10.51 17.93
N VAL A 45 -32.56 11.00 19.03
CA VAL A 45 -32.32 12.37 19.53
C VAL A 45 -30.87 12.51 20.03
N VAL A 46 -30.37 11.55 20.82
CA VAL A 46 -28.97 11.56 21.29
C VAL A 46 -28.00 11.60 20.12
N ARG A 47 -28.21 10.77 19.08
CA ARG A 47 -27.44 10.82 17.84
C ARG A 47 -27.43 12.22 17.21
N ALA A 48 -28.58 12.86 17.10
CA ALA A 48 -28.70 14.17 16.48
C ALA A 48 -27.94 15.24 17.28
N LEU A 49 -27.97 15.17 18.61
CA LEU A 49 -27.25 16.13 19.46
C LEU A 49 -25.73 15.92 19.44
N LEU A 50 -25.27 14.66 19.46
CA LEU A 50 -23.83 14.35 19.45
C LEU A 50 -23.12 14.81 18.15
N GLY A 51 -23.85 14.96 17.05
CA GLY A 51 -23.29 15.45 15.79
C GLY A 51 -22.67 16.84 15.89
N PHE A 52 -23.17 17.73 16.76
CA PHE A 52 -22.58 19.06 16.98
C PHE A 52 -21.25 19.00 17.72
N ALA A 53 -21.13 18.12 18.73
CA ALA A 53 -19.85 17.87 19.39
C ALA A 53 -18.83 17.29 18.41
N LEU A 54 -19.27 16.46 17.46
CA LEU A 54 -18.40 15.87 16.45
C LEU A 54 -17.85 16.92 15.49
N LEU A 55 -18.69 17.84 15.03
CA LEU A 55 -18.25 18.97 14.21
C LEU A 55 -17.12 19.76 14.90
N TYR A 56 -17.30 20.08 16.18
CA TYR A 56 -16.30 20.81 16.96
C TYR A 56 -14.96 20.06 17.04
N LEU A 57 -14.98 18.75 17.33
CA LEU A 57 -13.75 17.96 17.43
C LEU A 57 -13.05 17.79 16.08
N ILE A 58 -13.81 17.65 14.98
CA ILE A 58 -13.24 17.61 13.62
C ILE A 58 -12.59 18.95 13.29
N ALA A 59 -13.30 20.06 13.53
CA ALA A 59 -12.77 21.40 13.31
C ALA A 59 -11.48 21.62 14.12
N ARG A 60 -11.44 21.17 15.37
CA ARG A 60 -10.25 21.28 16.23
C ARG A 60 -9.06 20.41 15.79
N GLN A 61 -9.29 19.34 15.05
CA GLN A 61 -8.21 18.53 14.48
C GLN A 61 -7.55 19.21 13.28
N ILE A 62 -8.31 19.99 12.51
CA ILE A 62 -7.82 20.66 11.30
C ILE A 62 -7.26 22.05 11.63
N ILE A 63 -7.88 22.76 12.58
CA ILE A 63 -7.49 24.11 12.95
C ILE A 63 -6.36 24.05 13.99
N PRO A 64 -5.22 24.74 13.77
CA PRO A 64 -4.09 24.76 14.69
C PRO A 64 -4.47 25.16 16.12
N ALA A 65 -3.70 24.65 17.08
CA ALA A 65 -4.07 24.76 18.48
C ALA A 65 -4.08 26.21 18.98
N GLU A 66 -3.29 27.06 18.35
CA GLU A 66 -3.05 28.47 18.66
C GLU A 66 -4.23 29.36 18.27
N ARG A 67 -5.12 28.89 17.38
CA ARG A 67 -6.31 29.61 16.95
C ARG A 67 -7.51 29.21 17.81
N SER A 68 -8.22 30.20 18.37
CA SER A 68 -9.49 29.96 19.05
C SER A 68 -10.58 29.63 18.03
N ILE A 69 -11.40 28.62 18.34
CA ILE A 69 -12.60 28.31 17.55
C ILE A 69 -13.76 29.14 18.10
N ASP A 70 -14.09 30.22 17.39
CA ASP A 70 -15.29 31.02 17.61
C ASP A 70 -16.41 30.59 16.64
N PHE A 71 -17.57 31.26 16.75
CA PHE A 71 -18.73 30.93 15.92
C PHE A 71 -18.49 31.22 14.44
N ASP A 72 -17.80 32.32 14.12
CA ASP A 72 -17.53 32.73 12.75
C ASP A 72 -16.61 31.71 12.06
N MET A 73 -15.57 31.25 12.75
CA MET A 73 -14.67 30.20 12.26
C MET A 73 -15.38 28.86 12.08
N LEU A 74 -16.28 28.49 13.01
CA LEU A 74 -17.06 27.26 12.87
C LEU A 74 -18.01 27.36 11.67
N SER A 75 -18.64 28.52 11.46
CA SER A 75 -19.50 28.80 10.30
C SER A 75 -18.71 28.71 8.99
N GLU A 76 -17.56 29.36 8.91
CA GLU A 76 -16.66 29.32 7.75
C GLU A 76 -16.21 27.88 7.46
N PHE A 77 -15.81 27.13 8.49
CA PHE A 77 -15.44 25.72 8.35
C PHE A 77 -16.62 24.89 7.80
N THR A 78 -17.81 25.05 8.37
CA THR A 78 -19.01 24.27 8.01
C THR A 78 -19.47 24.52 6.58
N PHE A 79 -19.46 25.76 6.10
CA PHE A 79 -19.93 26.10 4.75
C PHE A 79 -18.82 26.12 3.69
N GLY A 80 -17.57 26.37 4.11
CA GLY A 80 -16.41 26.51 3.23
C GLY A 80 -15.73 25.18 2.88
N THR A 81 -15.86 24.15 3.70
CA THR A 81 -15.14 22.88 3.51
C THR A 81 -16.03 21.74 3.01
N SER A 82 -15.47 20.77 2.28
CA SER A 82 -16.16 19.53 1.88
C SER A 82 -16.63 18.73 3.09
N VAL A 83 -15.81 18.68 4.15
CA VAL A 83 -16.13 18.00 5.42
C VAL A 83 -17.31 18.67 6.12
N GLY A 84 -17.34 20.01 6.14
CA GLY A 84 -18.46 20.79 6.68
C GLY A 84 -19.77 20.53 5.94
N LYS A 85 -19.73 20.52 4.60
CA LYS A 85 -20.89 20.19 3.76
C LYS A 85 -21.40 18.76 3.99
N ALA A 86 -20.48 17.80 4.10
CA ALA A 86 -20.82 16.43 4.47
C ALA A 86 -21.52 16.37 5.84
N TRP A 87 -20.98 17.08 6.84
CA TRP A 87 -21.60 17.18 8.16
C TRP A 87 -23.04 17.73 8.08
N ILE A 88 -23.29 18.82 7.34
CA ILE A 88 -24.64 19.39 7.17
C ILE A 88 -25.62 18.32 6.67
N VAL A 89 -25.26 17.57 5.63
CA VAL A 89 -26.09 16.51 5.08
C VAL A 89 -26.36 15.43 6.12
N THR A 90 -25.33 14.96 6.83
CA THR A 90 -25.51 13.94 7.87
C THR A 90 -26.42 14.41 9.01
N GLN A 91 -26.31 15.68 9.39
CA GLN A 91 -27.08 16.27 10.48
C GLN A 91 -28.55 16.48 10.12
N ILE A 92 -28.85 16.92 8.88
CA ILE A 92 -30.22 17.03 8.37
C ILE A 92 -30.91 15.68 8.42
N VAL A 93 -30.27 14.62 7.88
CA VAL A 93 -30.85 13.28 7.86
C VAL A 93 -31.02 12.73 9.29
N ALA A 94 -30.09 13.02 10.21
CA ALA A 94 -30.21 12.64 11.61
C ALA A 94 -31.40 13.31 12.31
N PHE A 95 -31.67 14.60 12.05
CA PHE A 95 -32.84 15.30 12.59
C PHE A 95 -34.16 14.80 11.99
N VAL A 96 -34.18 14.50 10.69
CA VAL A 96 -35.35 13.87 10.05
C VAL A 96 -35.62 12.50 10.70
N PHE A 97 -34.59 11.67 10.90
CA PHE A 97 -34.71 10.39 11.60
C PHE A 97 -35.24 10.57 13.03
N ALA A 98 -34.72 11.53 13.79
CA ALA A 98 -35.19 11.82 15.14
C ALA A 98 -36.66 12.28 15.18
N GLY A 99 -37.06 13.18 14.26
CA GLY A 99 -38.44 13.65 14.13
C GLY A 99 -39.42 12.52 13.80
N LEU A 100 -39.05 11.64 12.86
CA LEU A 100 -39.84 10.45 12.52
C LEU A 100 -39.92 9.48 13.71
N ALA A 101 -38.81 9.23 14.41
CA ALA A 101 -38.76 8.37 15.58
C ALA A 101 -39.66 8.87 16.74
N VAL A 102 -39.70 10.20 16.96
CA VAL A 102 -40.60 10.84 17.94
C VAL A 102 -42.05 10.78 17.48
N ALA A 103 -42.35 11.04 16.20
CA ALA A 103 -43.71 10.97 15.66
C ALA A 103 -44.36 9.59 15.88
N ARG A 104 -43.56 8.51 15.83
CA ARG A 104 -44.01 7.14 16.13
C ARG A 104 -44.54 6.96 17.54
N ILE A 105 -44.15 7.80 18.51
CA ILE A 105 -44.70 7.74 19.88
C ILE A 105 -46.19 8.05 19.86
N PHE A 106 -46.59 9.01 19.02
CA PHE A 106 -47.96 9.51 18.94
C PHE A 106 -48.80 8.83 17.86
N VAL A 107 -48.16 8.29 16.81
CA VAL A 107 -48.85 7.71 15.65
C VAL A 107 -48.45 6.24 15.45
N ASN A 108 -49.45 5.38 15.33
CA ASN A 108 -49.29 3.97 14.93
C ASN A 108 -49.50 3.84 13.42
N SER A 109 -48.43 3.65 12.65
CA SER A 109 -48.52 3.46 11.19
C SER A 109 -47.35 2.62 10.69
N ASP A 110 -47.64 1.53 9.95
CA ASP A 110 -46.59 0.68 9.37
C ASP A 110 -45.77 1.46 8.33
N LEU A 111 -46.40 2.37 7.58
CA LEU A 111 -45.67 3.23 6.63
C LEU A 111 -44.67 4.12 7.37
N LEU A 112 -45.08 4.75 8.49
CA LEU A 112 -44.18 5.57 9.31
C LEU A 112 -43.05 4.73 9.90
N ASP A 113 -43.35 3.52 10.37
CA ASP A 113 -42.34 2.60 10.87
C ASP A 113 -41.32 2.19 9.78
N ARG A 114 -41.75 2.01 8.52
CA ARG A 114 -40.87 1.64 7.38
C ARG A 114 -40.00 2.82 6.97
N ILE A 115 -40.59 4.00 6.84
CA ILE A 115 -39.86 5.23 6.51
C ILE A 115 -38.80 5.48 7.59
N THR A 116 -39.17 5.41 8.87
CA THR A 116 -38.23 5.61 9.98
C THR A 116 -37.07 4.60 9.94
N LEU A 117 -37.35 3.32 9.67
CA LEU A 117 -36.32 2.28 9.55
C LEU A 117 -35.33 2.60 8.42
N TRP A 118 -35.82 2.89 7.21
CA TRP A 118 -34.95 3.16 6.06
C TRP A 118 -34.20 4.49 6.18
N THR A 119 -34.80 5.53 6.78
CA THR A 119 -34.07 6.76 7.14
C THR A 119 -32.98 6.47 8.15
N GLY A 120 -33.24 5.61 9.15
CA GLY A 120 -32.23 5.16 10.12
C GLY A 120 -31.06 4.42 9.47
N VAL A 121 -31.33 3.49 8.55
CA VAL A 121 -30.29 2.83 7.74
C VAL A 121 -29.50 3.85 6.92
N GLY A 122 -30.17 4.87 6.37
CA GLY A 122 -29.53 6.01 5.71
C GLY A 122 -28.54 6.76 6.61
N VAL A 123 -28.92 7.04 7.87
CA VAL A 123 -28.01 7.65 8.87
C VAL A 123 -26.78 6.78 9.12
N LEU A 124 -26.91 5.45 9.17
CA LEU A 124 -25.78 4.53 9.34
C LEU A 124 -24.82 4.53 8.14
N ALA A 125 -25.36 4.64 6.92
CA ALA A 125 -24.56 4.67 5.71
C ALA A 125 -23.67 5.92 5.66
N ILE A 126 -24.27 7.10 5.84
CA ILE A 126 -23.63 8.40 5.64
C ILE A 126 -22.64 8.80 6.76
N VAL A 127 -22.61 8.08 7.88
CA VAL A 127 -21.64 8.32 8.97
C VAL A 127 -20.19 8.24 8.48
N SER A 128 -19.92 7.39 7.48
CA SER A 128 -18.58 7.18 6.92
C SER A 128 -18.03 8.38 6.15
N VAL A 129 -18.91 9.25 5.60
CA VAL A 129 -18.54 10.39 4.72
C VAL A 129 -17.70 11.44 5.44
N THR A 130 -17.75 11.50 6.77
CA THR A 130 -16.95 12.45 7.56
C THR A 130 -15.56 11.92 7.94
N GLY A 131 -15.23 10.67 7.59
CA GLY A 131 -13.97 10.00 7.94
C GLY A 131 -12.81 10.30 6.99
N HIS A 132 -11.57 10.35 7.51
CA HIS A 132 -10.35 10.53 6.70
C HIS A 132 -10.05 9.34 5.77
N ALA A 133 -10.73 8.21 5.97
CA ALA A 133 -10.61 7.04 5.11
C ALA A 133 -11.35 7.21 3.77
N ILE A 134 -12.22 8.22 3.62
CA ILE A 134 -12.87 8.56 2.35
C ILE A 134 -12.17 9.79 1.79
N ASP A 135 -11.36 9.59 0.75
CA ASP A 135 -10.64 10.62 0.01
C ASP A 135 -11.35 10.87 -1.34
N ASP A 136 -11.38 12.13 -1.80
CA ASP A 136 -11.96 12.52 -3.09
C ASP A 136 -11.20 11.90 -4.29
N GLY A 137 -9.95 11.50 -4.09
CA GLY A 137 -9.11 10.75 -5.03
C GLY A 137 -9.45 9.27 -5.14
N LEU A 138 -10.28 8.71 -4.25
CA LEU A 138 -10.68 7.29 -4.33
C LEU A 138 -11.71 7.05 -5.45
N PRO A 139 -11.65 5.90 -6.15
CA PRO A 139 -12.67 5.51 -7.11
C PRO A 139 -14.08 5.48 -6.48
N VAL A 140 -15.09 5.87 -7.27
CA VAL A 140 -16.50 5.96 -6.81
C VAL A 140 -17.02 4.65 -6.19
N TRP A 141 -16.60 3.50 -6.71
CA TRP A 141 -17.02 2.20 -6.17
C TRP A 141 -16.43 1.92 -4.77
N VAL A 142 -15.26 2.48 -4.45
CA VAL A 142 -14.63 2.39 -3.12
C VAL A 142 -15.38 3.30 -2.16
N GLN A 143 -15.68 4.53 -2.57
CA GLN A 143 -16.51 5.47 -1.79
C GLN A 143 -17.89 4.85 -1.47
N ALA A 144 -18.54 4.22 -2.45
CA ALA A 144 -19.79 3.50 -2.24
C ALA A 144 -19.63 2.29 -1.29
N SER A 145 -18.48 1.61 -1.33
CA SER A 145 -18.17 0.49 -0.43
C SER A 145 -18.13 0.93 1.02
N PHE A 146 -17.64 2.13 1.35
CA PHE A 146 -17.70 2.67 2.71
C PHE A 146 -19.13 2.80 3.23
N LEU A 147 -20.01 3.41 2.43
CA LEU A 147 -21.43 3.59 2.78
C LEU A 147 -22.12 2.24 3.03
N LEU A 148 -21.89 1.28 2.15
CA LEU A 148 -22.45 -0.07 2.26
C LEU A 148 -21.86 -0.83 3.46
N HIS A 149 -20.56 -0.72 3.70
CA HIS A 149 -19.87 -1.36 4.80
C HIS A 149 -20.39 -0.88 6.15
N THR A 150 -20.51 0.44 6.35
CA THR A 150 -21.01 0.99 7.61
C THR A 150 -22.50 0.73 7.79
N ALA A 151 -23.32 0.85 6.75
CA ALA A 151 -24.73 0.52 6.82
C ALA A 151 -24.95 -0.95 7.23
N ALA A 152 -24.26 -1.88 6.57
CA ALA A 152 -24.37 -3.31 6.86
C ALA A 152 -23.82 -3.66 8.25
N GLY A 153 -22.64 -3.17 8.60
CA GLY A 153 -21.98 -3.44 9.88
C GLY A 153 -22.74 -2.89 11.08
N LEU A 154 -23.25 -1.66 10.99
CA LEU A 154 -24.01 -1.04 12.07
C LEU A 154 -25.44 -1.59 12.17
N THR A 155 -26.06 -1.98 11.05
CA THR A 155 -27.36 -2.68 11.08
C THR A 155 -27.20 -4.07 11.71
N TRP A 156 -26.12 -4.78 11.39
CA TRP A 156 -25.76 -6.05 12.03
C TRP A 156 -25.54 -5.88 13.54
N LEU A 157 -24.67 -4.96 13.96
CA LEU A 157 -24.41 -4.74 15.38
C LEU A 157 -25.67 -4.29 16.13
N GLY A 158 -26.43 -3.37 15.54
CA GLY A 158 -27.67 -2.86 16.08
C GLY A 158 -28.71 -3.95 16.34
N GLY A 159 -28.94 -4.81 15.35
CA GLY A 159 -29.89 -5.91 15.53
C GLY A 159 -29.36 -7.03 16.44
N LEU A 160 -28.05 -7.22 16.58
CA LEU A 160 -27.49 -8.11 17.59
C LEU A 160 -27.78 -7.57 19.00
N LEU A 161 -27.56 -6.28 19.23
CA LEU A 161 -27.93 -5.62 20.49
C LEU A 161 -29.43 -5.69 20.76
N GLY A 162 -30.25 -5.49 19.71
CA GLY A 162 -31.70 -5.65 19.79
C GLY A 162 -32.13 -7.07 20.14
N LEU A 163 -31.47 -8.09 19.56
CA LEU A 163 -31.70 -9.49 19.88
C LEU A 163 -31.36 -9.78 21.35
N VAL A 164 -30.16 -9.38 21.80
CA VAL A 164 -29.71 -9.58 23.18
C VAL A 164 -30.67 -8.91 24.16
N TRP A 165 -31.05 -7.66 23.88
CA TRP A 165 -32.02 -6.96 24.71
C TRP A 165 -33.40 -7.64 24.71
N TRP A 166 -33.86 -8.16 23.58
CA TRP A 166 -35.09 -8.94 23.50
C TRP A 166 -35.01 -10.21 24.36
N MET A 167 -33.89 -10.93 24.30
CA MET A 167 -33.67 -12.16 25.09
C MET A 167 -33.76 -11.90 26.60
N PHE A 168 -33.33 -10.72 27.08
CA PHE A 168 -33.38 -10.36 28.50
C PHE A 168 -34.66 -9.66 28.96
N THR A 169 -35.46 -9.12 28.05
CA THR A 169 -36.67 -8.35 28.42
C THR A 169 -37.97 -9.08 28.10
N ALA A 170 -37.95 -10.05 27.20
CA ALA A 170 -39.13 -10.77 26.73
C ALA A 170 -39.29 -12.16 27.36
N HIS A 171 -38.73 -12.42 28.56
CA HIS A 171 -38.75 -13.74 29.21
C HIS A 171 -40.15 -14.34 29.41
N LYS A 172 -41.20 -13.51 29.46
CA LYS A 172 -42.60 -13.95 29.59
C LYS A 172 -43.21 -14.47 28.28
N LYS A 173 -42.54 -14.29 27.14
CA LYS A 173 -43.01 -14.75 25.83
C LYS A 173 -42.66 -16.23 25.62
N PRO A 174 -43.43 -16.96 24.79
CA PRO A 174 -43.13 -18.35 24.49
C PRO A 174 -41.72 -18.53 23.90
N PRO A 175 -40.98 -19.58 24.28
CA PRO A 175 -39.64 -19.87 23.75
C PRO A 175 -39.60 -20.01 22.21
N GLU A 176 -40.72 -20.39 21.59
CA GLU A 176 -40.87 -20.49 20.13
C GLU A 176 -40.72 -19.13 19.42
N VAL A 177 -41.19 -18.05 20.05
CA VAL A 177 -41.06 -16.69 19.50
C VAL A 177 -39.60 -16.26 19.54
N ALA A 178 -38.89 -16.60 20.63
CA ALA A 178 -37.46 -16.34 20.80
C ALA A 178 -36.64 -17.09 19.75
N ALA A 179 -36.94 -18.37 19.54
CA ALA A 179 -36.31 -19.19 18.53
C ALA A 179 -36.52 -18.63 17.11
N ARG A 180 -37.76 -18.25 16.77
CA ARG A 180 -38.10 -17.66 15.47
C ARG A 180 -37.38 -16.32 15.24
N LEU A 181 -37.27 -15.50 16.28
CA LEU A 181 -36.50 -14.26 16.22
C LEU A 181 -35.02 -14.54 15.94
N ALA A 182 -34.41 -15.47 16.68
CA ALA A 182 -33.01 -15.84 16.51
C ALA A 182 -32.72 -16.41 15.10
N GLU A 183 -33.62 -17.25 14.56
CA GLU A 183 -33.50 -17.80 13.20
C GLU A 183 -33.57 -16.71 12.11
N ARG A 184 -34.57 -15.82 12.19
CA ARG A 184 -34.75 -14.73 11.22
C ARG A 184 -33.63 -13.70 11.32
N TRP A 185 -33.20 -13.38 12.54
CA TRP A 185 -32.03 -12.52 12.77
C TRP A 185 -30.77 -13.15 12.19
N SER A 186 -30.52 -14.44 12.42
CA SER A 186 -29.35 -15.14 11.87
C SER A 186 -29.28 -15.05 10.33
N MET A 187 -30.42 -15.07 9.64
CA MET A 187 -30.46 -14.87 8.18
C MET A 187 -30.07 -13.44 7.77
N VAL A 188 -30.61 -12.42 8.46
CA VAL A 188 -30.22 -11.02 8.22
C VAL A 188 -28.74 -10.80 8.52
N ALA A 189 -28.24 -11.36 9.63
CA ALA A 189 -26.85 -11.26 10.05
C ALA A 189 -25.89 -11.88 9.03
N LYS A 190 -26.21 -13.04 8.44
CA LYS A 190 -25.39 -13.65 7.38
C LYS A 190 -25.26 -12.74 6.16
N ILE A 191 -26.36 -12.13 5.72
CA ILE A 191 -26.36 -11.20 4.57
C ILE A 191 -25.53 -9.97 4.90
N ALA A 192 -25.75 -9.36 6.08
CA ALA A 192 -25.02 -8.18 6.51
C ALA A 192 -23.52 -8.43 6.65
N VAL A 193 -23.11 -9.52 7.32
CA VAL A 193 -21.68 -9.88 7.47
C VAL A 193 -21.05 -10.24 6.12
N GLY A 194 -21.79 -10.89 5.21
CA GLY A 194 -21.32 -11.14 3.84
C GLY A 194 -21.05 -9.84 3.07
N LEU A 195 -21.95 -8.86 3.18
CA LEU A 195 -21.76 -7.54 2.58
C LEU A 195 -20.59 -6.77 3.20
N VAL A 196 -20.43 -6.83 4.53
CA VAL A 196 -19.28 -6.27 5.26
C VAL A 196 -17.96 -6.90 4.79
N ALA A 197 -17.93 -8.22 4.57
CA ALA A 197 -16.73 -8.90 4.09
C ALA A 197 -16.35 -8.46 2.67
N LEU A 198 -17.32 -8.40 1.75
CA LEU A 198 -17.09 -7.98 0.35
C LEU A 198 -16.64 -6.52 0.26
N THR A 199 -17.36 -5.62 0.92
CA THR A 199 -17.02 -4.18 0.96
C THR A 199 -15.72 -3.92 1.71
N GLY A 200 -15.44 -4.68 2.78
CA GLY A 200 -14.19 -4.57 3.53
C GLY A 200 -12.98 -4.98 2.71
N LEU A 201 -13.10 -6.01 1.86
CA LEU A 201 -12.04 -6.42 0.93
C LEU A 201 -11.78 -5.34 -0.13
N ALA A 202 -12.84 -4.79 -0.71
CA ALA A 202 -12.80 -3.66 -1.63
C ALA A 202 -12.05 -2.46 -1.03
N MET A 203 -12.38 -2.08 0.20
CA MET A 203 -11.73 -0.97 0.91
C MET A 203 -10.28 -1.28 1.30
N ALA A 204 -9.96 -2.53 1.67
CA ALA A 204 -8.61 -2.93 2.05
C ALA A 204 -7.64 -2.90 0.86
N TRP A 205 -8.14 -3.20 -0.36
CA TRP A 205 -7.34 -3.12 -1.57
C TRP A 205 -6.71 -1.74 -1.76
N GLU A 206 -7.46 -0.67 -1.53
CA GLU A 206 -6.98 0.71 -1.70
C GLU A 206 -6.30 1.27 -0.44
N ASN A 207 -6.90 1.09 0.74
CA ASN A 207 -6.43 1.72 1.97
C ASN A 207 -5.26 0.97 2.64
N VAL A 208 -5.02 -0.28 2.26
CA VAL A 208 -3.91 -1.09 2.76
C VAL A 208 -2.90 -1.36 1.65
N GLY A 209 -3.35 -1.76 0.47
CA GLY A 209 -2.51 -1.97 -0.72
C GLY A 209 -1.66 -3.24 -0.67
N SER A 210 -1.02 -3.54 0.47
CA SER A 210 -0.06 -4.65 0.59
C SER A 210 -0.13 -5.37 1.94
N VAL A 211 0.32 -6.62 1.99
CA VAL A 211 0.45 -7.38 3.25
C VAL A 211 1.43 -6.72 4.23
N PRO A 212 2.59 -6.18 3.78
CA PRO A 212 3.47 -5.37 4.61
C PRO A 212 2.74 -4.25 5.34
N ASN A 213 1.96 -3.45 4.61
CA ASN A 213 1.20 -2.34 5.16
C ASN A 213 0.19 -2.80 6.22
N MET A 214 -0.37 -4.00 6.07
CA MET A 214 -1.31 -4.58 7.04
C MET A 214 -0.65 -4.89 8.39
N LEU A 215 0.61 -5.29 8.43
CA LEU A 215 1.28 -5.70 9.69
C LEU A 215 2.15 -4.58 10.27
N ALA A 216 2.66 -3.71 9.41
CA ALA A 216 3.71 -2.79 9.77
C ALA A 216 3.22 -1.37 10.09
N THR A 217 2.05 -0.97 9.60
CA THR A 217 1.44 0.33 9.89
C THR A 217 0.53 0.28 11.13
N PRO A 218 0.34 1.40 11.84
CA PRO A 218 -0.65 1.49 12.92
C PRO A 218 -2.08 1.14 12.46
N TYR A 219 -2.46 1.64 11.27
CA TYR A 219 -3.76 1.35 10.63
C TYR A 219 -3.94 -0.16 10.41
N GLY A 220 -2.95 -0.81 9.79
CA GLY A 220 -2.98 -2.23 9.49
C GLY A 220 -3.07 -3.10 10.74
N ARG A 221 -2.35 -2.74 11.80
CA ARG A 221 -2.39 -3.49 13.08
C ARG A 221 -3.76 -3.42 13.74
N LEU A 222 -4.42 -2.26 13.72
CA LEU A 222 -5.79 -2.12 14.19
C LEU A 222 -6.77 -2.91 13.30
N LEU A 223 -6.56 -2.92 11.99
CA LEU A 223 -7.35 -3.76 11.08
C LEU A 223 -7.14 -5.25 11.38
N THR A 224 -5.92 -5.68 11.67
CA THR A 224 -5.61 -7.07 12.06
C THR A 224 -6.31 -7.43 13.36
N LEU A 225 -6.30 -6.55 14.35
CA LEU A 225 -7.06 -6.73 15.59
C LEU A 225 -8.58 -6.79 15.32
N LYS A 226 -9.10 -5.93 14.44
CA LYS A 226 -10.50 -5.95 14.00
C LYS A 226 -10.86 -7.29 13.35
N LEU A 227 -10.01 -7.85 12.49
CA LEU A 227 -10.24 -9.16 11.89
C LEU A 227 -10.21 -10.28 12.94
N ALA A 228 -9.31 -10.22 13.93
CA ALA A 228 -9.28 -11.18 15.03
C ALA A 228 -10.56 -11.13 15.88
N LEU A 229 -11.08 -9.93 16.18
CA LEU A 229 -12.37 -9.77 16.86
C LEU A 229 -13.54 -10.28 16.00
N LEU A 230 -13.50 -10.08 14.68
CA LEU A 230 -14.50 -10.64 13.77
C LEU A 230 -14.48 -12.17 13.80
N CYS A 231 -13.31 -12.80 13.84
CA CYS A 231 -13.22 -14.26 14.04
C CYS A 231 -13.86 -14.70 15.36
N ALA A 232 -13.65 -13.97 16.46
CA ALA A 232 -14.28 -14.26 17.75
C ALA A 232 -15.83 -14.16 17.69
N VAL A 233 -16.35 -13.12 17.01
CA VAL A 233 -17.78 -12.96 16.72
C VAL A 233 -18.31 -14.16 15.93
N LEU A 234 -17.63 -14.54 14.84
CA LEU A 234 -18.04 -15.66 13.99
C LEU A 234 -18.03 -16.99 14.73
N LEU A 235 -17.11 -17.20 15.68
CA LEU A 235 -17.09 -18.38 16.54
C LEU A 235 -18.30 -18.40 17.49
N CYS A 236 -18.70 -17.26 18.06
CA CYS A 236 -19.92 -17.14 18.87
C CYS A 236 -21.17 -17.43 18.02
N ALA A 237 -21.26 -16.83 16.84
CA ALA A 237 -22.35 -17.05 15.90
C ALA A 237 -22.43 -18.53 15.47
N LEU A 238 -21.28 -19.18 15.22
CA LEU A 238 -21.21 -20.60 14.90
C LEU A 238 -21.69 -21.47 16.07
N ALA A 239 -21.37 -21.11 17.31
CA ALA A 239 -21.87 -21.81 18.49
C ALA A 239 -23.40 -21.72 18.56
N ILE A 240 -23.98 -20.53 18.34
CA ILE A 240 -25.44 -20.33 18.33
C ILE A 240 -26.08 -21.15 17.20
N VAL A 241 -25.55 -21.11 15.97
CA VAL A 241 -26.09 -21.88 14.84
C VAL A 241 -26.03 -23.40 15.11
N ARG A 242 -24.94 -23.89 15.71
CA ARG A 242 -24.81 -25.30 16.08
C ARG A 242 -25.82 -25.72 17.16
N TYR A 243 -26.03 -24.87 18.16
CA TYR A 243 -27.07 -25.08 19.16
C TYR A 243 -28.45 -25.16 18.50
N MET A 244 -28.76 -24.23 17.60
CA MET A 244 -30.04 -24.18 16.89
C MET A 244 -30.30 -25.41 16.01
N HIS A 245 -29.25 -26.00 15.43
CA HIS A 245 -29.39 -27.19 14.60
C HIS A 245 -29.51 -28.50 15.40
N LYS A 246 -28.94 -28.56 16.61
CA LYS A 246 -28.94 -29.75 17.46
C LYS A 246 -30.09 -29.80 18.48
N ARG A 247 -30.77 -28.67 18.73
CA ARG A 247 -31.82 -28.60 19.75
C ARG A 247 -33.02 -29.49 19.39
N PRO A 248 -33.69 -30.11 20.38
CA PRO A 248 -34.99 -30.74 20.19
C PRO A 248 -36.05 -29.75 19.73
N ALA A 249 -37.04 -30.22 18.95
CA ALA A 249 -38.16 -29.38 18.52
C ALA A 249 -39.00 -28.95 19.74
N GLY A 250 -39.30 -27.65 19.86
CA GLY A 250 -40.06 -27.07 20.97
C GLY A 250 -39.22 -26.59 22.16
N GLU A 251 -37.93 -26.95 22.22
CA GLU A 251 -37.03 -26.47 23.28
C GLU A 251 -36.15 -25.31 22.78
N PHE A 252 -36.07 -24.24 23.58
CA PHE A 252 -35.18 -23.11 23.33
C PHE A 252 -34.71 -22.48 24.64
N ASN A 253 -33.39 -22.52 24.85
CA ASN A 253 -32.72 -21.97 26.02
C ASN A 253 -32.39 -20.49 25.76
N VAL A 254 -33.34 -19.64 26.15
CA VAL A 254 -33.25 -18.17 26.02
C VAL A 254 -32.01 -17.63 26.73
N ASP A 255 -31.70 -18.14 27.93
CA ASP A 255 -30.60 -17.65 28.75
C ASP A 255 -29.24 -17.96 28.11
N TRP A 256 -29.08 -19.16 27.54
CA TRP A 256 -27.83 -19.54 26.88
C TRP A 256 -27.59 -18.69 25.62
N VAL A 257 -28.61 -18.51 24.77
CA VAL A 257 -28.50 -17.67 23.57
C VAL A 257 -28.28 -16.21 23.96
N GLY A 258 -28.94 -15.71 25.00
CA GLY A 258 -28.73 -14.36 25.53
C GLY A 258 -27.30 -14.16 26.04
N LYS A 259 -26.73 -15.12 26.78
CA LYS A 259 -25.35 -15.06 27.28
C LYS A 259 -24.32 -15.10 26.16
N VAL A 260 -24.42 -16.04 25.22
CA VAL A 260 -23.48 -16.13 24.09
C VAL A 260 -23.62 -14.91 23.18
N GLY A 261 -24.84 -14.46 22.91
CA GLY A 261 -25.10 -13.23 22.16
C GLY A 261 -24.56 -11.99 22.85
N SER A 262 -24.53 -11.95 24.19
CA SER A 262 -23.89 -10.85 24.94
C SER A 262 -22.38 -10.83 24.75
N VAL A 263 -21.73 -12.00 24.77
CA VAL A 263 -20.29 -12.13 24.47
C VAL A 263 -20.02 -11.69 23.03
N GLU A 264 -20.84 -12.12 22.07
CA GLU A 264 -20.77 -11.69 20.67
C GLU A 264 -20.93 -10.16 20.55
N ALA A 265 -21.88 -9.57 21.29
CA ALA A 265 -22.11 -8.14 21.32
C ALA A 265 -20.93 -7.35 21.90
N VAL A 266 -20.25 -7.86 22.93
CA VAL A 266 -19.03 -7.25 23.47
C VAL A 266 -17.93 -7.18 22.41
N PHE A 267 -17.70 -8.27 21.66
CA PHE A 267 -16.76 -8.25 20.55
C PHE A 267 -17.22 -7.30 19.42
N GLY A 268 -18.52 -7.28 19.12
CA GLY A 268 -19.11 -6.36 18.15
C GLY A 268 -18.95 -4.87 18.53
N LEU A 269 -19.08 -4.52 19.81
CA LEU A 269 -18.79 -3.19 20.32
C LEU A 269 -17.29 -2.86 20.19
N GLY A 270 -16.41 -3.82 20.47
CA GLY A 270 -14.97 -3.68 20.22
C GLY A 270 -14.64 -3.41 18.75
N LEU A 271 -15.32 -4.10 17.82
CA LEU A 271 -15.20 -3.84 16.38
C LEU A 271 -15.58 -2.40 16.02
N LEU A 272 -16.66 -1.88 16.61
CA LEU A 272 -17.10 -0.50 16.40
C LEU A 272 -16.10 0.51 16.98
N SER A 273 -15.56 0.26 18.18
CA SER A 273 -14.55 1.13 18.80
C SER A 273 -13.28 1.21 17.94
N ILE A 274 -12.79 0.07 17.45
CA ILE A 274 -11.62 0.05 16.55
C ILE A 274 -11.96 0.73 15.22
N ALA A 275 -13.13 0.49 14.65
CA ALA A 275 -13.54 1.15 13.40
C ALA A 275 -13.61 2.67 13.54
N GLY A 276 -14.12 3.18 14.67
CA GLY A 276 -14.13 4.62 14.97
C GLY A 276 -12.72 5.22 15.06
N TYR A 277 -11.74 4.45 15.57
CA TYR A 277 -10.34 4.86 15.63
C TYR A 277 -9.65 4.80 14.27
N ILE A 278 -9.85 3.73 13.50
CA ILE A 278 -9.32 3.58 12.14
C ILE A 278 -9.80 4.73 11.24
N ALA A 279 -11.05 5.17 11.40
CA ALA A 279 -11.63 6.23 10.58
C ALA A 279 -11.00 7.64 10.79
N VAL A 280 -10.16 7.81 11.83
CA VAL A 280 -9.53 9.12 12.17
C VAL A 280 -8.02 9.14 11.97
N ILE A 281 -7.39 8.01 11.64
CA ILE A 281 -5.93 7.92 11.39
C ILE A 281 -5.63 7.79 9.90
N THR A 282 -4.37 7.99 9.53
CA THR A 282 -3.88 7.87 8.16
C THR A 282 -4.09 6.44 7.64
N PRO A 283 -4.63 6.24 6.42
CA PRO A 283 -4.68 4.94 5.77
C PRO A 283 -3.29 4.32 5.63
N ALA A 284 -3.21 2.99 5.70
CA ALA A 284 -1.93 2.27 5.66
C ALA A 284 -1.18 2.42 4.33
N SER A 285 -1.88 2.66 3.22
CA SER A 285 -1.27 2.93 1.91
C SER A 285 -0.61 4.31 1.80
N HIS A 286 -0.89 5.23 2.73
CA HIS A 286 -0.33 6.59 2.76
C HIS A 286 0.66 6.79 3.93
N GLU A 287 0.95 5.72 4.69
CA GLU A 287 1.89 5.76 5.80
C GLU A 287 3.32 5.58 5.29
N THR A 288 4.19 6.54 5.56
CA THR A 288 5.60 6.50 5.16
C THR A 288 6.50 5.94 6.25
N GLU A 289 6.07 6.02 7.52
CA GLU A 289 6.79 5.44 8.66
C GLU A 289 6.27 4.04 8.98
N ILE A 290 6.91 3.06 8.36
CA ILE A 290 6.53 1.65 8.47
C ILE A 290 7.47 0.95 9.47
N TYR A 291 6.92 0.17 10.40
CA TYR A 291 7.73 -0.67 11.30
C TYR A 291 7.38 -2.14 11.09
N TRP A 292 8.27 -2.90 10.47
CA TRP A 292 8.06 -4.32 10.26
C TRP A 292 8.29 -5.11 11.57
N PRO A 293 7.28 -5.82 12.11
CA PRO A 293 7.37 -6.41 13.44
C PRO A 293 7.94 -7.84 13.46
N LEU A 294 8.15 -8.47 12.31
CA LEU A 294 8.55 -9.88 12.22
C LEU A 294 10.02 -9.98 11.79
N PRO A 295 10.79 -10.97 12.29
CA PRO A 295 12.17 -11.17 11.87
C PRO A 295 12.30 -11.82 10.47
N PHE A 296 11.19 -11.97 9.75
CA PHE A 296 11.14 -12.60 8.44
C PHE A 296 10.12 -11.92 7.54
N ARG A 297 10.29 -12.07 6.22
CA ARG A 297 9.32 -11.70 5.17
C ARG A 297 9.12 -12.86 4.21
N LEU A 298 7.98 -12.88 3.53
CA LEU A 298 7.72 -13.85 2.46
C LEU A 298 8.18 -13.26 1.12
N SER A 299 9.09 -13.94 0.42
CA SER A 299 9.57 -13.49 -0.89
C SER A 299 9.97 -14.66 -1.78
N TYR A 300 9.33 -14.77 -2.94
CA TYR A 300 9.73 -15.72 -3.97
C TYR A 300 11.12 -15.41 -4.51
N ILE A 301 11.39 -14.15 -4.86
CA ILE A 301 12.62 -13.72 -5.53
C ILE A 301 13.85 -13.97 -4.63
N ALA A 302 13.71 -13.74 -3.32
CA ALA A 302 14.78 -13.95 -2.35
C ALA A 302 14.96 -15.42 -1.92
N THR A 303 13.97 -16.30 -2.17
CA THR A 303 14.04 -17.72 -1.84
C THR A 303 14.20 -18.57 -3.09
N TRP A 304 13.09 -19.05 -3.65
CA TRP A 304 13.05 -19.92 -4.83
C TRP A 304 13.60 -19.26 -6.10
N GLY A 305 13.54 -17.93 -6.20
CA GLY A 305 14.14 -17.15 -7.28
C GLY A 305 15.67 -17.25 -7.33
N GLN A 306 16.31 -17.54 -6.19
CA GLN A 306 17.76 -17.80 -6.11
C GLN A 306 18.13 -19.24 -6.51
N LYS A 307 17.15 -20.07 -6.91
CA LYS A 307 17.35 -21.48 -7.28
C LYS A 307 18.08 -22.26 -6.17
N PRO A 308 17.46 -22.40 -4.98
CA PRO A 308 18.11 -23.03 -3.83
C PRO A 308 18.54 -24.46 -4.15
N ILE A 309 19.79 -24.80 -3.80
CA ILE A 309 20.37 -26.12 -4.05
C ILE A 309 19.63 -27.18 -3.22
N PHE A 310 19.36 -28.33 -3.82
CA PHE A 310 18.74 -29.47 -3.14
C PHE A 310 19.80 -30.40 -2.52
N PRO A 311 19.62 -30.91 -1.28
CA PRO A 311 18.54 -30.58 -0.33
C PRO A 311 18.91 -29.38 0.56
N SER A 312 17.97 -28.47 0.77
CA SER A 312 18.09 -27.37 1.73
C SER A 312 16.84 -27.32 2.64
N PRO A 313 16.88 -26.58 3.77
CA PRO A 313 15.71 -26.42 4.64
C PRO A 313 14.45 -25.92 3.90
N ILE A 314 14.62 -25.03 2.91
CA ILE A 314 13.53 -24.50 2.06
C ILE A 314 12.77 -25.65 1.35
N TRP A 315 13.50 -26.63 0.81
CA TRP A 315 12.92 -27.80 0.14
C TRP A 315 12.13 -28.68 1.11
N TRP A 316 12.66 -28.92 2.31
CA TRP A 316 11.98 -29.76 3.31
C TRP A 316 10.66 -29.15 3.79
N TRP A 317 10.61 -27.83 3.98
CA TRP A 317 9.37 -27.13 4.32
C TRP A 317 8.33 -27.21 3.20
N ALA A 318 8.73 -27.05 1.93
CA ALA A 318 7.83 -27.22 0.80
C ALA A 318 7.27 -28.65 0.69
N ILE A 319 8.12 -29.66 0.88
CA ILE A 319 7.70 -31.07 0.87
C ILE A 319 6.70 -31.34 2.00
N ALA A 320 6.99 -30.88 3.22
CA ALA A 320 6.08 -31.03 4.36
C ALA A 320 4.71 -30.37 4.10
N GLY A 321 4.72 -29.17 3.50
CA GLY A 321 3.50 -28.47 3.07
C GLY A 321 2.69 -29.28 2.06
N GLY A 322 3.35 -29.84 1.04
CA GLY A 322 2.72 -30.71 0.04
C GLY A 322 2.10 -31.96 0.66
N VAL A 323 2.81 -32.63 1.56
CA VAL A 323 2.30 -33.83 2.26
C VAL A 323 1.07 -33.50 3.11
N LEU A 324 1.08 -32.39 3.87
CA LEU A 324 -0.07 -31.98 4.69
C LEU A 324 -1.28 -31.58 3.84
N ALA A 325 -1.07 -30.95 2.68
CA ALA A 325 -2.14 -30.65 1.74
C ALA A 325 -2.78 -31.94 1.19
N LEU A 326 -1.97 -32.95 0.86
CA LEU A 326 -2.46 -34.28 0.46
C LEU A 326 -3.24 -34.97 1.60
N VAL A 327 -2.81 -34.83 2.85
CA VAL A 327 -3.55 -35.34 4.02
C VAL A 327 -4.91 -34.63 4.16
N ALA A 328 -4.96 -33.30 4.03
CA ALA A 328 -6.21 -32.54 4.10
C ALA A 328 -7.21 -32.99 3.01
N ALA A 329 -6.71 -33.18 1.79
CA ALA A 329 -7.43 -33.75 0.65
C ALA A 329 -7.95 -35.16 0.95
N ALA A 330 -7.10 -36.06 1.44
CA ALA A 330 -7.47 -37.42 1.79
C ALA A 330 -8.59 -37.45 2.85
N VAL A 331 -8.49 -36.62 3.90
CA VAL A 331 -9.53 -36.49 4.93
C VAL A 331 -10.84 -35.96 4.35
N TRP A 332 -10.78 -35.04 3.39
CA TRP A 332 -11.97 -34.47 2.75
C TRP A 332 -12.68 -35.46 1.83
N TRP A 333 -11.96 -36.26 1.06
CA TRP A 333 -12.56 -37.20 0.11
C TRP A 333 -12.95 -38.55 0.73
N THR A 334 -12.31 -38.97 1.82
CA THR A 334 -12.60 -40.27 2.45
C THR A 334 -13.97 -40.25 3.16
N PRO A 335 -14.93 -41.14 2.81
CA PRO A 335 -16.25 -41.15 3.45
C PRO A 335 -16.21 -41.46 4.95
N ALA A 336 -15.26 -42.30 5.40
CA ALA A 336 -15.13 -42.73 6.80
C ALA A 336 -14.71 -41.61 7.77
N THR A 337 -14.22 -40.46 7.27
CA THR A 337 -13.76 -39.33 8.09
C THR A 337 -14.79 -38.19 8.16
N ARG A 338 -16.02 -38.37 7.66
CA ARG A 338 -17.06 -37.33 7.56
C ARG A 338 -17.23 -36.51 8.84
N ASP A 339 -17.28 -37.17 9.99
CA ASP A 339 -17.49 -36.52 11.29
C ASP A 339 -16.27 -35.68 11.73
N LYS A 340 -15.07 -36.00 11.22
CA LYS A 340 -13.81 -35.33 11.55
C LYS A 340 -13.44 -34.20 10.58
N ARG A 341 -14.04 -34.14 9.38
CA ARG A 341 -13.74 -33.14 8.32
C ARG A 341 -13.82 -31.70 8.83
N LEU A 342 -14.75 -31.44 9.74
CA LEU A 342 -14.98 -30.11 10.30
C LEU A 342 -13.77 -29.55 11.07
N TYR A 343 -12.91 -30.41 11.61
CA TYR A 343 -11.76 -30.01 12.42
C TYR A 343 -10.44 -30.40 11.76
N ALA A 344 -10.33 -31.64 11.27
CA ALA A 344 -9.09 -32.18 10.74
C ALA A 344 -8.68 -31.54 9.41
N THR A 345 -9.64 -31.25 8.51
CA THR A 345 -9.33 -30.62 7.22
C THR A 345 -8.82 -29.18 7.41
N PRO A 346 -9.50 -28.29 8.14
CA PRO A 346 -8.98 -26.94 8.40
C PRO A 346 -7.62 -26.97 9.11
N ALA A 347 -7.43 -27.84 10.11
CA ALA A 347 -6.16 -27.93 10.82
C ALA A 347 -5.00 -28.37 9.91
N ALA A 348 -5.20 -29.41 9.09
CA ALA A 348 -4.19 -29.88 8.14
C ALA A 348 -3.90 -28.84 7.05
N THR A 349 -4.93 -28.15 6.54
CA THR A 349 -4.76 -27.06 5.58
C THR A 349 -3.97 -25.89 6.17
N LEU A 350 -4.25 -25.47 7.40
CA LEU A 350 -3.50 -24.42 8.07
C LEU A 350 -2.04 -24.81 8.30
N ALA A 351 -1.79 -26.06 8.71
CA ALA A 351 -0.44 -26.58 8.88
C ALA A 351 0.32 -26.65 7.54
N ALA A 352 -0.36 -27.03 6.44
CA ALA A 352 0.20 -27.03 5.10
C ALA A 352 0.59 -25.60 4.66
N LEU A 353 -0.33 -24.64 4.82
CA LEU A 353 -0.08 -23.22 4.50
C LEU A 353 1.08 -22.65 5.31
N PHE A 354 1.19 -23.00 6.59
CA PHE A 354 2.32 -22.60 7.42
C PHE A 354 3.65 -23.14 6.88
N CYS A 355 3.74 -24.43 6.55
CA CYS A 355 4.97 -25.03 6.01
C CYS A 355 5.36 -24.39 4.67
N VAL A 356 4.37 -24.15 3.79
CA VAL A 356 4.60 -23.45 2.52
C VAL A 356 5.09 -22.02 2.77
N ALA A 357 4.47 -21.27 3.69
CA ALA A 357 4.91 -19.92 4.03
C ALA A 357 6.37 -19.91 4.55
N VAL A 358 6.74 -20.84 5.42
CA VAL A 358 8.14 -20.96 5.90
C VAL A 358 9.11 -21.23 4.74
N SER A 359 8.71 -22.01 3.72
CA SER A 359 9.53 -22.23 2.52
C SER A 359 9.77 -20.96 1.70
N PHE A 360 8.90 -19.96 1.79
CA PHE A 360 9.07 -18.64 1.17
C PHE A 360 9.65 -17.58 2.11
N SER A 361 9.95 -17.95 3.37
CA SER A 361 10.46 -17.00 4.34
C SER A 361 11.95 -16.70 4.11
N THR A 362 12.30 -15.43 4.19
CA THR A 362 13.66 -14.92 4.26
C THR A 362 13.77 -13.93 5.41
N GLU A 363 14.98 -13.64 5.87
CA GLU A 363 15.22 -12.67 6.92
C GLU A 363 14.65 -11.29 6.56
N ALA A 364 14.11 -10.60 7.56
CA ALA A 364 13.63 -9.24 7.44
C ALA A 364 13.97 -8.48 8.71
N TYR A 365 14.02 -7.16 8.57
CA TYR A 365 14.40 -6.20 9.57
C TYR A 365 13.28 -5.20 9.77
N THR A 366 13.41 -4.36 10.80
CA THR A 366 12.46 -3.28 11.08
C THR A 366 12.31 -2.33 9.90
N ASP A 367 13.39 -2.11 9.15
CA ASP A 367 13.49 -1.15 8.05
C ASP A 367 13.19 -1.72 6.66
N THR A 368 12.95 -3.04 6.54
CA THR A 368 12.78 -3.77 5.26
C THR A 368 11.78 -3.10 4.29
N TYR A 369 10.73 -2.52 4.83
CA TYR A 369 9.64 -1.89 4.07
C TYR A 369 9.61 -0.37 4.21
N ASN A 370 10.73 0.24 4.63
CA ASN A 370 10.83 1.69 4.67
C ASN A 370 10.94 2.25 3.26
N ASP A 371 10.16 3.30 3.01
CA ASP A 371 10.30 4.10 1.81
C ASP A 371 11.58 4.96 1.88
N PRO A 372 12.25 5.18 0.74
CA PRO A 372 13.43 6.03 0.69
C PRO A 372 13.06 7.50 0.92
N THR A 373 13.91 8.24 1.61
CA THR A 373 13.79 9.70 1.71
C THR A 373 14.29 10.41 0.46
N GLN A 374 15.08 9.72 -0.36
CA GLN A 374 15.75 10.27 -1.53
C GLN A 374 15.21 9.67 -2.83
N ASP A 375 14.67 10.52 -3.69
CA ASP A 375 14.26 10.14 -5.04
C ASP A 375 15.45 9.61 -5.86
N PHE A 376 15.18 8.65 -6.74
CA PHE A 376 16.16 8.06 -7.66
C PHE A 376 16.58 9.06 -8.77
N THR A 377 17.41 10.02 -8.39
CA THR A 377 17.92 11.08 -9.25
C THR A 377 19.39 10.89 -9.58
N ALA A 378 19.86 11.47 -10.68
CA ALA A 378 21.27 11.48 -11.04
C ALA A 378 22.14 12.16 -9.97
N GLU A 379 21.61 13.19 -9.32
CA GLU A 379 22.24 13.87 -8.19
C GLU A 379 22.37 12.95 -6.97
N SER A 380 21.31 12.21 -6.62
CA SER A 380 21.34 11.20 -5.56
C SER A 380 22.38 10.11 -5.83
N VAL A 381 22.34 9.52 -7.03
CA VAL A 381 23.34 8.53 -7.47
C VAL A 381 24.76 9.10 -7.44
N SER A 382 24.95 10.36 -7.86
CA SER A 382 26.25 11.03 -7.87
C SER A 382 26.83 11.21 -6.46
N ARG A 383 26.00 11.58 -5.48
CA ARG A 383 26.37 11.66 -4.05
C ARG A 383 26.67 10.28 -3.48
N GLY A 384 25.80 9.29 -3.73
CA GLY A 384 26.01 7.90 -3.34
C GLY A 384 27.31 7.31 -3.88
N MET A 385 27.68 7.64 -5.12
CA MET A 385 28.95 7.24 -5.71
C MET A 385 30.17 7.84 -4.99
N THR A 386 30.08 9.10 -4.54
CA THR A 386 31.15 9.72 -3.72
C THR A 386 31.24 9.00 -2.37
N ALA A 387 30.11 8.83 -1.67
CA ALA A 387 30.08 8.13 -0.40
C ALA A 387 30.62 6.69 -0.50
N PHE A 388 30.33 5.97 -1.61
CA PHE A 388 30.88 4.64 -1.86
C PHE A 388 32.40 4.66 -2.05
N ALA A 389 32.91 5.63 -2.83
CA ALA A 389 34.33 5.81 -3.05
C ALA A 389 35.10 6.03 -1.74
N ASP A 390 34.52 6.83 -0.84
CA ASP A 390 35.16 7.20 0.43
C ASP A 390 35.11 6.07 1.47
N ASN A 391 34.07 5.22 1.46
CA ASN A 391 33.78 4.32 2.58
C ASN A 391 33.84 2.82 2.23
N CYS A 392 33.62 2.42 0.98
CA CYS A 392 33.31 1.03 0.64
C CYS A 392 34.39 0.33 -0.20
N VAL A 393 35.19 1.09 -0.96
CA VAL A 393 36.16 0.54 -1.93
C VAL A 393 37.26 -0.30 -1.32
N GLY A 394 37.61 -0.08 -0.03
CA GLY A 394 38.62 -0.85 0.67
C GLY A 394 38.31 -2.35 0.71
N CYS A 395 37.02 -2.70 0.87
CA CYS A 395 36.54 -4.08 0.91
C CYS A 395 35.88 -4.51 -0.42
N HIS A 396 35.00 -3.68 -0.97
CA HIS A 396 34.22 -4.04 -2.16
C HIS A 396 34.92 -3.74 -3.49
N GLY A 397 36.02 -2.99 -3.47
CA GLY A 397 36.73 -2.54 -4.68
C GLY A 397 36.05 -1.34 -5.37
N PRO A 398 36.75 -0.64 -6.29
CA PRO A 398 36.24 0.57 -6.93
C PRO A 398 34.93 0.39 -7.72
N MET A 399 34.71 -0.81 -8.24
CA MET A 399 33.51 -1.16 -9.00
C MET A 399 32.51 -2.01 -8.22
N GLY A 400 32.75 -2.26 -6.93
CA GLY A 400 31.87 -3.07 -6.09
C GLY A 400 31.93 -4.58 -6.36
N GLU A 401 32.96 -5.09 -7.03
CA GLU A 401 33.09 -6.51 -7.43
C GLU A 401 33.54 -7.44 -6.28
N GLY A 402 33.67 -6.92 -5.06
CA GLY A 402 34.10 -7.70 -3.89
C GLY A 402 35.61 -7.98 -3.83
N ASN A 403 36.39 -7.30 -4.68
CA ASN A 403 37.82 -7.53 -4.88
C ASN A 403 38.71 -6.41 -4.29
N GLY A 404 38.21 -5.68 -3.28
CA GLY A 404 38.98 -4.64 -2.62
C GLY A 404 40.25 -5.17 -1.95
N PRO A 405 41.26 -4.32 -1.71
CA PRO A 405 42.54 -4.75 -1.13
C PRO A 405 42.39 -5.49 0.21
N MET A 406 41.36 -5.19 1.00
CA MET A 406 41.09 -5.83 2.27
C MET A 406 40.35 -7.17 2.16
N SER A 407 39.76 -7.51 1.00
CA SER A 407 38.83 -8.64 0.86
C SER A 407 39.45 -10.01 1.15
N LYS A 408 40.78 -10.15 0.97
CA LYS A 408 41.50 -11.42 1.13
C LYS A 408 41.59 -11.89 2.57
N ASP A 409 41.57 -10.96 3.52
CA ASP A 409 41.90 -11.22 4.94
C ASP A 409 40.69 -11.12 5.87
N LEU A 410 39.49 -10.89 5.33
CA LEU A 410 38.27 -10.73 6.10
C LEU A 410 37.80 -12.05 6.72
N LYS A 411 37.58 -12.03 8.03
CA LYS A 411 37.04 -13.16 8.81
C LYS A 411 35.98 -12.68 9.78
N ASN A 412 34.93 -13.48 9.97
CA ASN A 412 33.93 -13.21 11.00
C ASN A 412 34.45 -13.55 12.41
N ALA A 413 33.63 -13.33 13.44
CA ALA A 413 33.97 -13.60 14.84
C ALA A 413 34.34 -15.07 15.11
N GLN A 414 33.89 -16.01 14.26
CA GLN A 414 34.21 -17.44 14.34
C GLN A 414 35.48 -17.81 13.56
N GLY A 415 36.19 -16.84 12.99
CA GLY A 415 37.41 -17.05 12.20
C GLY A 415 37.16 -17.61 10.80
N LEU A 416 35.89 -17.67 10.35
CA LEU A 416 35.54 -18.12 9.00
C LEU A 416 35.81 -16.99 8.00
N LYS A 417 36.46 -17.33 6.88
CA LYS A 417 36.70 -16.39 5.78
C LYS A 417 35.36 -15.90 5.23
N ILE A 418 35.21 -14.59 5.12
CA ILE A 418 34.03 -13.94 4.53
C ILE A 418 34.49 -13.15 3.32
N GLU A 419 33.91 -13.46 2.16
CA GLU A 419 34.17 -12.70 0.93
C GLU A 419 33.11 -11.60 0.80
N PRO A 420 33.50 -10.34 0.54
CA PRO A 420 32.55 -9.27 0.25
C PRO A 420 31.69 -9.64 -0.96
N ALA A 421 30.39 -9.34 -0.89
CA ALA A 421 29.48 -9.58 -2.00
C ALA A 421 29.87 -8.75 -3.24
N ASP A 422 29.70 -9.34 -4.42
CA ASP A 422 29.73 -8.63 -5.70
C ASP A 422 28.45 -7.79 -5.83
N LEU A 423 28.57 -6.47 -5.64
CA LEU A 423 27.48 -5.51 -5.69
C LEU A 423 27.07 -5.16 -7.14
N THR A 424 27.79 -5.66 -8.13
CA THR A 424 27.39 -5.54 -9.55
C THR A 424 26.48 -6.68 -9.99
N ALA A 425 26.37 -7.75 -9.20
CA ALA A 425 25.63 -8.94 -9.56
C ALA A 425 24.11 -8.79 -9.34
N PRO A 426 23.27 -9.57 -10.07
CA PRO A 426 21.80 -9.44 -9.99
C PRO A 426 21.18 -9.73 -8.62
N HIS A 427 21.91 -10.37 -7.69
CA HIS A 427 21.38 -10.72 -6.36
C HIS A 427 21.04 -9.48 -5.52
N VAL A 428 21.67 -8.33 -5.77
CA VAL A 428 21.36 -7.08 -5.05
C VAL A 428 19.88 -6.72 -5.17
N GLY A 429 19.28 -6.93 -6.35
CA GLY A 429 17.85 -6.69 -6.58
C GLY A 429 16.91 -7.72 -5.93
N THR A 430 17.43 -8.69 -5.17
CA THR A 430 16.64 -9.70 -4.45
C THR A 430 16.41 -9.32 -2.99
N HIS A 431 17.24 -8.39 -2.50
CA HIS A 431 17.10 -7.73 -1.22
C HIS A 431 16.19 -6.51 -1.37
N THR A 432 15.44 -6.17 -0.33
CA THR A 432 14.73 -4.89 -0.34
C THR A 432 15.74 -3.76 -0.12
N ILE A 433 15.41 -2.56 -0.61
CA ILE A 433 16.18 -1.36 -0.31
C ILE A 433 16.28 -1.10 1.21
N GLY A 434 15.22 -1.44 1.95
CA GLY A 434 15.19 -1.38 3.41
C GLY A 434 16.13 -2.36 4.10
N ASP A 435 16.30 -3.57 3.56
CA ASP A 435 17.30 -4.54 4.04
C ASP A 435 18.72 -3.94 3.89
N ILE A 436 19.00 -3.30 2.74
CA ILE A 436 20.29 -2.65 2.49
C ILE A 436 20.50 -1.45 3.42
N PHE A 437 19.45 -0.64 3.64
CA PHE A 437 19.47 0.46 4.60
C PHE A 437 19.78 -0.05 6.01
N HIS A 438 19.15 -1.15 6.43
CA HIS A 438 19.42 -1.78 7.70
C HIS A 438 20.90 -2.19 7.84
N TRP A 439 21.48 -2.83 6.82
CA TRP A 439 22.90 -3.23 6.86
C TRP A 439 23.88 -2.05 6.87
N LEU A 440 23.58 -0.97 6.15
CA LEU A 440 24.37 0.27 6.25
C LEU A 440 24.27 0.88 7.65
N THR A 441 23.11 0.74 8.30
CA THR A 441 22.84 1.31 9.62
C THR A 441 23.46 0.51 10.76
N PHE A 442 23.34 -0.81 10.74
CA PHE A 442 23.69 -1.68 11.88
C PHE A 442 24.87 -2.61 11.60
N GLY A 443 25.33 -2.69 10.36
CA GLY A 443 26.37 -3.61 9.90
C GLY A 443 25.80 -4.79 9.11
N GLY A 444 26.66 -5.45 8.33
CA GLY A 444 26.25 -6.56 7.47
C GLY A 444 26.04 -7.87 8.23
N GLN A 445 25.26 -8.78 7.63
CA GLN A 445 24.85 -10.06 8.23
C GLN A 445 26.01 -10.94 8.75
N SER A 446 27.19 -10.85 8.13
CA SER A 446 28.36 -11.62 8.53
C SER A 446 29.07 -11.10 9.79
N GLY A 447 28.70 -9.90 10.27
CA GLY A 447 29.36 -9.19 11.36
C GLY A 447 30.72 -8.59 10.99
N VAL A 448 31.15 -8.71 9.72
CA VAL A 448 32.42 -8.16 9.23
C VAL A 448 32.27 -6.72 8.73
N MET A 449 31.16 -6.43 8.05
CA MET A 449 30.86 -5.08 7.59
C MET A 449 30.37 -4.24 8.78
N PRO A 450 31.05 -3.13 9.11
CA PRO A 450 30.69 -2.29 10.25
C PRO A 450 29.42 -1.47 9.99
N SER A 451 28.88 -0.88 11.05
CA SER A 451 27.85 0.17 10.94
C SER A 451 28.46 1.45 10.34
N PHE A 452 27.70 2.11 9.46
CA PHE A 452 28.04 3.41 8.89
C PHE A 452 27.15 4.54 9.41
N SER A 453 26.25 4.27 10.37
CA SER A 453 25.33 5.28 10.93
C SER A 453 26.00 6.50 11.58
N HIS A 454 27.27 6.37 11.96
CA HIS A 454 28.07 7.46 12.55
C HIS A 454 28.84 8.30 11.51
N VAL A 455 28.89 7.84 10.25
CA VAL A 455 29.68 8.46 9.18
C VAL A 455 28.79 8.95 8.03
N LEU A 456 27.71 8.22 7.74
CA LEU A 456 26.69 8.56 6.76
C LEU A 456 25.39 8.89 7.50
N ASP A 457 24.80 10.04 7.19
CA ASP A 457 23.48 10.38 7.70
C ASP A 457 22.38 9.53 7.03
N VAL A 458 21.10 9.80 7.33
CA VAL A 458 19.99 9.04 6.75
C VAL A 458 19.92 9.22 5.23
N ASP A 459 20.08 10.44 4.74
CA ASP A 459 19.93 10.76 3.32
C ASP A 459 21.12 10.24 2.50
N ASP A 460 22.34 10.32 3.04
CA ASP A 460 23.54 9.73 2.42
C ASP A 460 23.44 8.21 2.27
N ARG A 461 22.79 7.53 3.23
CA ARG A 461 22.53 6.08 3.13
C ARG A 461 21.52 5.76 2.03
N TRP A 462 20.49 6.58 1.85
CA TRP A 462 19.54 6.41 0.74
C TRP A 462 20.16 6.76 -0.61
N ASP A 463 20.99 7.80 -0.68
CA ASP A 463 21.79 8.13 -1.87
C ASP A 463 22.73 6.98 -2.24
N MET A 464 23.40 6.36 -1.25
CA MET A 464 24.19 5.15 -1.43
C MET A 464 23.36 4.00 -2.03
N ILE A 465 22.17 3.76 -1.52
CA ILE A 465 21.29 2.70 -2.03
C ILE A 465 20.89 2.98 -3.48
N ASN A 466 20.55 4.21 -3.83
CA ASN A 466 20.26 4.61 -5.22
C ASN A 466 21.47 4.33 -6.13
N TYR A 467 22.69 4.63 -5.66
CA TYR A 467 23.91 4.25 -6.36
C TYR A 467 24.05 2.72 -6.52
N LEU A 468 23.82 1.93 -5.46
CA LEU A 468 23.92 0.45 -5.51
C LEU A 468 22.88 -0.18 -6.45
N LEU A 469 21.65 0.35 -6.47
CA LEU A 469 20.62 -0.07 -7.42
C LEU A 469 21.10 0.12 -8.86
N LEU A 470 21.65 1.30 -9.17
CA LEU A 470 22.21 1.55 -10.49
C LEU A 470 23.45 0.69 -10.76
N LEU A 471 24.34 0.51 -9.78
CA LEU A 471 25.55 -0.30 -9.91
C LEU A 471 25.24 -1.77 -10.24
N SER A 472 24.27 -2.37 -9.55
CA SER A 472 23.83 -3.75 -9.81
C SER A 472 23.23 -3.93 -11.21
N SER A 473 22.64 -2.87 -11.75
CA SER A 473 22.10 -2.87 -13.11
C SER A 473 23.19 -2.83 -14.20
N THR A 474 24.43 -2.45 -13.84
CA THR A 474 25.53 -2.32 -14.81
C THR A 474 25.99 -3.63 -15.41
N ASN A 475 25.79 -4.77 -14.75
CA ASN A 475 26.09 -6.07 -15.34
C ASN A 475 25.24 -6.30 -16.60
N ARG A 476 23.97 -5.88 -16.57
CA ARG A 476 23.08 -5.90 -17.75
C ARG A 476 23.44 -4.80 -18.75
N SER A 477 23.82 -3.61 -18.27
CA SER A 477 24.09 -2.47 -19.16
C SER A 477 25.27 -2.67 -20.11
N ARG A 478 26.26 -3.50 -19.72
CA ARG A 478 27.44 -3.85 -20.55
C ARG A 478 27.04 -4.43 -21.91
N PHE A 479 25.90 -5.09 -22.00
CA PHE A 479 25.43 -5.72 -23.24
C PHE A 479 24.48 -4.83 -24.06
N ILE A 480 24.23 -3.60 -23.61
CA ILE A 480 23.39 -2.64 -24.37
C ILE A 480 24.18 -2.14 -25.56
N GLY A 481 23.66 -2.49 -26.75
CA GLY A 481 24.11 -2.00 -28.04
C GLY A 481 23.07 -1.09 -28.71
N PRO A 482 23.26 -0.82 -30.02
CA PRO A 482 22.37 0.03 -30.79
C PRO A 482 21.00 -0.61 -31.07
N GLN A 483 20.86 -1.93 -30.87
CA GLN A 483 19.58 -2.63 -30.94
C GLN A 483 18.88 -2.63 -29.57
N ALA A 484 17.62 -2.18 -29.54
CA ALA A 484 16.81 -2.17 -28.34
C ALA A 484 16.61 -3.58 -27.79
N MET A 485 16.78 -3.71 -26.47
CA MET A 485 16.49 -4.93 -25.74
C MET A 485 15.32 -4.71 -24.79
N ILE A 486 14.61 -5.79 -24.46
CA ILE A 486 13.61 -5.79 -23.39
C ILE A 486 14.38 -5.88 -22.08
N GLN A 487 14.53 -4.75 -21.39
CA GLN A 487 15.19 -4.67 -20.10
C GLN A 487 14.57 -3.60 -19.23
N TRP A 488 14.56 -3.85 -17.93
CA TRP A 488 14.02 -2.97 -16.91
C TRP A 488 15.15 -2.15 -16.28
N LEU A 489 15.90 -1.41 -17.11
CA LEU A 489 16.96 -0.49 -16.67
C LEU A 489 16.39 0.93 -16.60
N ILE A 490 16.19 1.43 -15.40
CA ILE A 490 15.55 2.74 -15.17
C ILE A 490 16.58 3.86 -15.37
N ALA A 491 16.22 4.87 -16.14
CA ALA A 491 16.99 6.09 -16.29
C ALA A 491 16.88 6.95 -15.00
N PRO A 492 17.99 7.34 -14.34
CA PRO A 492 17.93 8.26 -13.22
C PRO A 492 17.27 9.60 -13.61
N ASP A 493 16.38 10.11 -12.77
CA ASP A 493 15.73 11.42 -13.01
C ASP A 493 16.68 12.59 -12.75
N PHE A 494 16.40 13.77 -13.31
CA PHE A 494 17.17 14.99 -13.06
C PHE A 494 16.37 16.22 -13.48
N ALA A 495 16.67 17.37 -12.86
CA ALA A 495 16.07 18.64 -13.24
C ALA A 495 16.62 19.14 -14.59
N LEU A 496 15.74 19.67 -15.44
CA LEU A 496 16.08 20.27 -16.73
C LEU A 496 16.16 21.80 -16.60
N ALA A 497 17.16 22.40 -17.24
CA ALA A 497 17.25 23.83 -17.44
C ALA A 497 16.38 24.20 -18.66
N GLU A 498 15.26 24.89 -18.44
CA GLU A 498 14.47 25.40 -19.57
C GLU A 498 15.15 26.62 -20.22
N PRO A 499 15.16 26.70 -21.56
CA PRO A 499 15.59 27.90 -22.25
C PRO A 499 14.48 28.95 -22.16
N LYS A 500 14.51 29.74 -21.08
CA LYS A 500 13.63 30.89 -20.74
C LYS A 500 12.29 30.51 -20.10
N LEU A 501 12.20 30.67 -18.77
CA LEU A 501 10.91 30.74 -18.08
C LEU A 501 10.43 32.19 -17.95
N VAL A 502 9.13 32.36 -18.20
CA VAL A 502 8.29 33.50 -17.78
C VAL A 502 7.94 33.36 -16.28
N ASP A 503 8.22 32.22 -15.66
CA ASP A 503 8.02 31.98 -14.22
C ASP A 503 9.13 31.07 -13.62
N PRO A 504 10.07 31.57 -12.79
CA PRO A 504 11.20 30.81 -12.27
C PRO A 504 10.85 29.61 -11.36
N GLU A 505 9.59 29.44 -10.97
CA GLU A 505 9.18 28.42 -9.98
C GLU A 505 8.75 27.06 -10.59
N GLU A 506 8.54 26.96 -11.91
CA GLU A 506 8.14 25.69 -12.54
C GLU A 506 9.34 24.85 -13.00
N ILE A 507 10.01 24.18 -12.06
CA ILE A 507 11.08 23.22 -12.39
C ILE A 507 10.49 22.02 -13.14
N THR A 508 10.96 21.79 -14.37
CA THR A 508 10.67 20.59 -15.17
C THR A 508 11.74 19.53 -14.95
N THR A 509 11.34 18.26 -14.87
CA THR A 509 12.23 17.13 -14.63
C THR A 509 12.27 16.21 -15.85
N PHE A 510 13.30 15.38 -15.95
CA PHE A 510 13.40 14.35 -16.96
C PHE A 510 12.21 13.38 -16.89
N TYR A 511 11.69 13.10 -15.69
CA TYR A 511 10.46 12.34 -15.46
C TYR A 511 9.25 12.95 -16.20
N LYS A 512 9.10 14.28 -16.20
CA LYS A 512 8.00 14.97 -16.91
C LYS A 512 8.09 14.85 -18.45
N LEU A 513 9.22 14.37 -19.01
CA LEU A 513 9.35 14.08 -20.45
C LEU A 513 8.75 12.72 -20.85
N ARG A 514 8.29 11.90 -19.89
CA ARG A 514 7.61 10.62 -20.15
C ARG A 514 6.34 10.81 -20.99
N GLY A 515 5.89 9.71 -21.59
CA GLY A 515 4.85 9.72 -22.63
C GLY A 515 5.41 9.86 -24.04
N LYS A 516 6.68 10.26 -24.21
CA LYS A 516 7.38 10.29 -25.49
C LYS A 516 8.82 9.76 -25.32
N PRO A 517 9.36 8.96 -26.25
CA PRO A 517 10.75 8.52 -26.18
C PRO A 517 11.71 9.71 -26.14
N THR A 518 12.86 9.52 -25.50
CA THR A 518 13.89 10.54 -25.34
C THR A 518 15.26 10.01 -25.75
N LEU A 519 16.00 10.76 -26.58
CA LEU A 519 17.42 10.53 -26.82
C LEU A 519 18.22 11.44 -25.87
N LEU A 520 18.97 10.82 -24.96
CA LEU A 520 19.91 11.49 -24.08
C LEU A 520 21.33 11.35 -24.63
N SER A 521 21.93 12.46 -25.04
CA SER A 521 23.23 12.50 -25.72
C SER A 521 24.31 13.13 -24.84
N PHE A 522 25.47 12.49 -24.77
CA PHE A 522 26.67 12.95 -24.06
C PHE A 522 27.80 13.19 -25.06
N ALA A 523 28.56 14.26 -24.87
CA ALA A 523 29.72 14.57 -25.70
C ALA A 523 30.72 15.50 -24.98
N ARG A 524 32.00 15.30 -25.29
CA ARG A 524 33.09 16.21 -24.90
C ARG A 524 33.78 16.80 -26.13
N CYS A 525 33.42 18.02 -26.50
CA CYS A 525 33.96 18.71 -27.67
C CYS A 525 35.23 19.48 -27.30
N THR A 526 36.26 18.72 -26.90
CA THR A 526 37.60 19.24 -26.59
C THR A 526 38.64 18.89 -27.67
N ALA A 527 38.29 17.99 -28.59
CA ALA A 527 39.13 17.59 -29.71
C ALA A 527 39.31 18.74 -30.73
N THR A 528 40.36 18.63 -31.57
CA THR A 528 40.70 19.59 -32.61
C THR A 528 40.92 18.88 -33.96
N GLY A 529 40.79 19.59 -35.07
CA GLY A 529 41.06 19.04 -36.41
C GLY A 529 40.02 18.01 -36.87
N GLU A 530 40.47 16.90 -37.45
CA GLU A 530 39.59 15.86 -38.04
C GLU A 530 38.70 15.18 -37.00
N GLU A 531 39.20 14.96 -35.78
CA GLU A 531 38.42 14.35 -34.69
C GLU A 531 37.25 15.26 -34.27
N LYS A 532 37.46 16.58 -34.22
CA LYS A 532 36.38 17.54 -33.97
C LYS A 532 35.34 17.48 -35.09
N ALA A 533 35.77 17.48 -36.35
CA ALA A 533 34.85 17.42 -37.49
C ALA A 533 34.00 16.14 -37.49
N ALA A 534 34.60 15.00 -37.14
CA ALA A 534 33.89 13.72 -37.03
C ALA A 534 32.90 13.71 -35.85
N LEU A 535 33.30 14.22 -34.69
CA LEU A 535 32.42 14.35 -33.53
C LEU A 535 31.25 15.29 -33.85
N ASP A 536 31.53 16.48 -34.38
CA ASP A 536 30.52 17.46 -34.78
C ASP A 536 29.54 16.82 -35.76
N ALA A 537 30.00 16.20 -36.84
CA ALA A 537 29.13 15.52 -37.80
C ALA A 537 28.24 14.46 -37.14
N SER A 538 28.78 13.71 -36.18
CA SER A 538 28.00 12.73 -35.42
C SER A 538 26.94 13.35 -34.52
N LEU A 539 27.24 14.44 -33.81
CA LEU A 539 26.28 15.12 -32.92
C LEU A 539 25.16 15.78 -33.72
N ILE A 540 25.52 16.38 -34.85
CA ILE A 540 24.63 16.94 -35.84
C ILE A 540 23.66 15.87 -36.34
N LYS A 541 24.20 14.71 -36.73
CA LYS A 541 23.38 13.61 -37.22
C LYS A 541 22.41 13.11 -36.16
N ALA A 542 22.87 12.98 -34.91
CA ALA A 542 22.02 12.60 -33.78
C ALA A 542 20.84 13.57 -33.60
N ALA A 543 21.08 14.88 -33.68
CA ALA A 543 20.03 15.90 -33.57
C ALA A 543 19.02 15.82 -34.73
N GLU A 544 19.49 15.68 -35.97
CA GLU A 544 18.63 15.54 -37.14
C GLU A 544 17.69 14.33 -37.05
N VAL A 545 18.24 13.15 -36.70
CA VAL A 545 17.45 11.92 -36.62
C VAL A 545 16.45 11.96 -35.47
N THR A 546 16.84 12.56 -34.35
CA THR A 546 15.96 12.74 -33.18
C THR A 546 14.79 13.67 -33.50
N SER A 547 15.08 14.80 -34.16
CA SER A 547 14.05 15.73 -34.62
C SER A 547 13.10 15.08 -35.62
N LYS A 548 13.64 14.35 -36.62
CA LYS A 548 12.82 13.68 -37.65
C LYS A 548 11.96 12.55 -37.09
N ALA A 549 12.47 11.81 -36.11
CA ALA A 549 11.72 10.75 -35.43
C ALA A 549 10.65 11.30 -34.46
N GLY A 550 10.64 12.61 -34.20
CA GLY A 550 9.75 13.21 -33.21
C GLY A 550 10.03 12.62 -31.83
N VAL A 551 11.29 12.58 -31.41
CA VAL A 551 11.75 12.10 -30.10
C VAL A 551 12.23 13.32 -29.29
N ASN A 552 12.12 13.29 -27.96
CA ASN A 552 12.72 14.36 -27.14
C ASN A 552 14.25 14.28 -27.22
N HIS A 553 14.93 15.42 -27.24
CA HIS A 553 16.40 15.45 -27.26
C HIS A 553 16.90 16.16 -26.00
N VAL A 554 17.67 15.45 -25.19
CA VAL A 554 18.37 15.98 -24.03
C VAL A 554 19.87 15.84 -24.26
N THR A 555 20.64 16.88 -23.96
CA THR A 555 22.08 16.92 -24.23
C THR A 555 22.88 17.30 -22.99
N VAL A 556 23.95 16.55 -22.75
CA VAL A 556 24.95 16.82 -21.72
C VAL A 556 26.30 16.98 -22.43
N TYR A 557 26.52 18.19 -22.94
CA TYR A 557 27.68 18.51 -23.76
C TYR A 557 28.64 19.42 -22.99
N THR A 558 29.93 19.14 -23.11
CA THR A 558 31.00 19.95 -22.51
C THR A 558 31.97 20.41 -23.59
N GLY A 559 32.54 21.62 -23.43
CA GLY A 559 33.39 22.23 -24.45
C GLY A 559 32.62 22.90 -25.59
N ASP A 560 33.29 23.09 -26.72
CA ASP A 560 32.79 23.83 -27.89
C ASP A 560 32.06 22.88 -28.86
N CYS A 561 30.84 22.48 -28.49
CA CYS A 561 29.98 21.63 -29.30
C CYS A 561 29.06 22.44 -30.23
N PRO A 562 28.63 21.88 -31.39
CA PRO A 562 27.74 22.57 -32.33
C PRO A 562 26.42 22.97 -31.68
N GLY A 563 26.11 24.27 -31.66
CA GLY A 563 24.93 24.80 -30.98
C GLY A 563 23.60 24.21 -31.47
N PHE A 564 23.49 23.90 -32.76
CA PHE A 564 22.28 23.31 -33.33
C PHE A 564 22.09 21.82 -32.99
N ALA A 565 23.13 21.16 -32.49
CA ALA A 565 23.06 19.79 -32.00
C ALA A 565 22.61 19.71 -30.53
N LYS A 566 22.47 20.86 -29.84
CA LYS A 566 22.02 20.94 -28.45
C LYS A 566 20.50 20.78 -28.35
N GLY A 567 20.07 20.00 -27.37
CA GLY A 567 18.67 19.82 -26.99
C GLY A 567 18.37 20.55 -25.67
N ARG A 568 17.44 19.99 -24.88
CA ARG A 568 17.25 20.43 -23.48
C ARG A 568 18.48 20.04 -22.66
N GLU A 569 18.92 20.91 -21.77
CA GLU A 569 20.11 20.67 -20.94
C GLU A 569 19.69 20.41 -19.48
N PRO A 570 20.41 19.57 -18.72
CA PRO A 570 20.15 19.39 -17.29
C PRO A 570 20.62 20.61 -16.48
N LEU A 571 19.99 20.86 -15.33
CA LEU A 571 20.42 21.88 -14.37
C LEU A 571 21.80 21.55 -13.75
N ARG A 572 22.11 20.26 -13.59
CA ARG A 572 23.35 19.75 -12.98
C ARG A 572 24.07 18.74 -13.91
N PRO A 573 24.65 19.19 -15.04
CA PRO A 573 25.19 18.30 -16.07
C PRO A 573 26.28 17.34 -15.58
N ALA A 574 27.15 17.76 -14.67
CA ALA A 574 28.21 16.92 -14.13
C ALA A 574 27.67 15.73 -13.30
N ALA A 575 26.59 15.92 -12.55
CA ALA A 575 25.96 14.84 -11.80
C ALA A 575 25.30 13.82 -12.75
N VAL A 576 24.66 14.31 -13.81
CA VAL A 576 24.07 13.48 -14.86
C VAL A 576 25.14 12.66 -15.59
N GLU A 577 26.25 13.27 -16.03
CA GLU A 577 27.36 12.55 -16.67
C GLU A 577 27.91 11.45 -15.74
N LYS A 578 28.16 11.78 -14.46
CA LYS A 578 28.68 10.82 -13.49
C LYS A 578 27.72 9.64 -13.28
N ALA A 579 26.42 9.86 -13.11
CA ALA A 579 25.44 8.78 -12.93
C ALA A 579 25.35 7.89 -14.19
N TYR A 580 25.24 8.49 -15.39
CA TYR A 580 25.13 7.74 -16.63
C TYR A 580 26.44 7.08 -17.06
N SER A 581 27.59 7.50 -16.53
CA SER A 581 28.88 6.82 -16.76
C SER A 581 28.86 5.37 -16.29
N LEU A 582 28.11 5.07 -15.21
CA LEU A 582 27.93 3.71 -14.68
C LEU A 582 27.20 2.82 -15.69
N ILE A 583 26.23 3.40 -16.41
CA ILE A 583 25.50 2.72 -17.47
C ILE A 583 26.37 2.59 -18.72
N ASN A 584 27.25 3.57 -18.98
CA ASN A 584 28.13 3.64 -20.14
C ASN A 584 29.34 2.67 -20.10
N ARG A 585 29.12 1.41 -19.72
CA ARG A 585 30.17 0.39 -19.65
C ARG A 585 30.18 -0.51 -20.87
N TYR A 586 31.36 -0.99 -21.24
CA TYR A 586 31.55 -1.97 -22.31
C TYR A 586 32.29 -3.19 -21.77
N PRO A 587 32.03 -4.40 -22.29
CA PRO A 587 32.80 -5.57 -21.92
C PRO A 587 34.29 -5.32 -22.22
N ASN A 588 35.15 -5.65 -21.26
CA ASN A 588 36.61 -5.54 -21.37
C ASN A 588 37.16 -4.11 -21.56
N VAL A 589 36.36 -3.07 -21.31
CA VAL A 589 36.84 -1.68 -21.31
C VAL A 589 36.87 -1.17 -19.86
N PRO A 590 37.99 -0.57 -19.40
CA PRO A 590 38.06 0.05 -18.08
C PRO A 590 36.96 1.11 -17.89
N TYR A 591 36.40 1.18 -16.69
CA TYR A 591 35.42 2.20 -16.35
C TYR A 591 36.06 3.60 -16.33
N THR A 592 35.36 4.58 -16.89
CA THR A 592 35.70 5.99 -16.79
C THR A 592 34.48 6.78 -16.30
N PRO A 593 34.63 7.74 -15.38
CA PRO A 593 33.51 8.57 -14.92
C PRO A 593 33.08 9.61 -15.95
N GLU A 594 33.84 9.74 -17.04
CA GLU A 594 33.66 10.71 -18.11
C GLU A 594 33.19 10.01 -19.39
N ILE A 595 32.29 10.66 -20.13
CA ILE A 595 31.71 10.12 -21.36
C ILE A 595 32.18 10.95 -22.54
N ALA A 596 33.16 10.43 -23.30
CA ALA A 596 33.66 11.09 -24.51
C ALA A 596 32.54 11.33 -25.54
N GLN A 597 31.78 10.28 -25.85
CA GLN A 597 30.55 10.33 -26.63
C GLN A 597 29.66 9.11 -26.30
N ALA A 598 28.37 9.33 -26.10
CA ALA A 598 27.37 8.25 -26.03
C ALA A 598 25.95 8.81 -26.25
N HIS A 599 25.05 7.97 -26.75
CA HIS A 599 23.65 8.33 -26.93
C HIS A 599 22.75 7.21 -26.40
N PHE A 600 21.88 7.52 -25.45
CA PHE A 600 20.94 6.57 -24.86
C PHE A 600 19.53 6.83 -25.40
N LEU A 601 18.92 5.80 -25.96
CA LEU A 601 17.50 5.82 -26.33
C LEU A 601 16.70 5.31 -25.14
N ILE A 602 15.90 6.20 -24.57
CA ILE A 602 15.04 5.97 -23.42
C ILE A 602 13.59 5.94 -23.93
N ASP A 603 12.84 4.90 -23.53
CA ASP A 603 11.44 4.79 -23.95
C ASP A 603 10.53 5.79 -23.23
N ARG A 604 9.24 5.78 -23.60
CA ARG A 604 8.26 6.70 -23.03
C ARG A 604 7.93 6.45 -21.55
N SER A 605 8.29 5.29 -21.01
CA SER A 605 8.09 4.94 -19.61
C SER A 605 9.29 5.36 -18.75
N GLY A 606 10.47 5.51 -19.35
CA GLY A 606 11.70 5.93 -18.66
C GLY A 606 12.76 4.82 -18.57
N PHE A 607 12.66 3.75 -19.35
CA PHE A 607 13.69 2.70 -19.38
C PHE A 607 14.71 2.94 -20.49
N VAL A 608 15.99 2.69 -20.20
CA VAL A 608 17.08 2.70 -21.18
C VAL A 608 16.97 1.46 -22.06
N ARG A 609 16.72 1.64 -23.37
CA ARG A 609 16.47 0.53 -24.30
C ARG A 609 17.64 0.25 -25.23
N ALA A 610 18.30 1.28 -25.71
CA ALA A 610 19.46 1.15 -26.60
C ALA A 610 20.53 2.20 -26.29
N ARG A 611 21.75 1.91 -26.73
CA ARG A 611 22.90 2.82 -26.60
C ARG A 611 23.71 2.83 -27.89
N TYR A 612 24.00 4.02 -28.38
CA TYR A 612 24.84 4.27 -29.55
C TYR A 612 26.13 4.94 -29.11
N LYS A 613 27.27 4.50 -29.65
CA LYS A 613 28.57 5.16 -29.42
C LYS A 613 28.66 6.49 -30.16
N GLN A 614 28.15 6.50 -31.39
CA GLN A 614 28.16 7.62 -32.32
C GLN A 614 27.07 7.41 -33.39
N PHE A 615 26.85 8.41 -34.23
CA PHE A 615 25.99 8.39 -35.41
C PHE A 615 26.84 8.77 -36.64
N GLY A 616 27.57 7.79 -37.16
CA GLY A 616 28.33 7.92 -38.40
C GLY A 616 27.44 7.86 -39.64
N ALA A 617 28.01 8.19 -40.80
CA ALA A 617 27.28 8.12 -42.08
C ALA A 617 26.90 6.68 -42.47
N ASP A 618 27.78 5.72 -42.19
CA ASP A 618 27.69 4.34 -42.71
C ASP A 618 27.46 3.26 -41.62
N ASP A 619 27.27 3.65 -40.35
CA ASP A 619 27.14 2.70 -39.24
C ASP A 619 25.72 2.11 -39.07
N GLY A 620 24.74 2.60 -39.85
CA GLY A 620 23.35 2.16 -39.79
C GLY A 620 22.59 2.59 -38.53
N ASN A 621 23.24 3.27 -37.58
CA ASN A 621 22.66 3.64 -36.29
C ASN A 621 21.48 4.61 -36.44
N ALA A 622 21.56 5.54 -37.41
CA ALA A 622 20.49 6.49 -37.70
C ALA A 622 19.17 5.79 -38.12
N ALA A 623 19.27 4.79 -39.00
CA ALA A 623 18.10 4.04 -39.47
C ALA A 623 17.55 3.13 -38.35
N GLN A 624 18.45 2.47 -37.61
CA GLN A 624 18.07 1.64 -36.46
C GLN A 624 17.38 2.47 -35.37
N PHE A 625 17.90 3.63 -35.04
CA PHE A 625 17.30 4.56 -34.08
C PHE A 625 15.89 4.97 -34.50
N ALA A 626 15.71 5.40 -35.75
CA ALA A 626 14.41 5.84 -36.24
C ALA A 626 13.34 4.73 -36.17
N ALA A 627 13.70 3.50 -36.56
CA ALA A 627 12.80 2.36 -36.47
C ALA A 627 12.42 2.01 -35.02
N GLN A 628 13.40 2.01 -34.11
CA GLN A 628 13.16 1.70 -32.70
C GLN A 628 12.36 2.79 -32.00
N ALA A 629 12.68 4.06 -32.24
CA ALA A 629 11.93 5.19 -31.70
C ALA A 629 10.45 5.12 -32.06
N ALA A 630 10.12 4.75 -33.30
CA ALA A 630 8.75 4.59 -33.75
C ALA A 630 8.00 3.47 -33.00
N ILE A 631 8.68 2.36 -32.71
CA ILE A 631 8.12 1.24 -31.93
C ILE A 631 7.89 1.66 -30.48
N LEU A 632 8.91 2.24 -29.84
CA LEU A 632 8.85 2.67 -28.43
C LEU A 632 7.81 3.78 -28.19
N ALA A 633 7.50 4.58 -29.22
CA ALA A 633 6.44 5.57 -29.17
C ALA A 633 5.02 4.97 -29.16
N GLN A 634 4.87 3.67 -29.43
CA GLN A 634 3.58 2.96 -29.43
C GLN A 634 3.42 2.02 -28.24
N GLU A 635 4.48 1.74 -27.49
CA GLU A 635 4.41 0.90 -26.31
C GLU A 635 3.48 1.50 -25.24
N PRO A 636 2.79 0.66 -24.46
CA PRO A 636 2.00 1.12 -23.32
C PRO A 636 2.93 1.78 -22.30
N ILE A 637 2.45 2.86 -21.68
CA ILE A 637 3.18 3.48 -20.58
C ILE A 637 3.11 2.53 -19.39
N VAL A 638 4.27 2.21 -18.84
CA VAL A 638 4.41 1.45 -17.60
C VAL A 638 4.80 2.43 -16.52
N GLU A 639 4.03 2.44 -15.43
CA GLU A 639 4.37 3.23 -14.26
C GLU A 639 5.61 2.65 -13.59
N ILE A 640 6.63 3.49 -13.40
CA ILE A 640 7.86 3.08 -12.73
C ILE A 640 7.68 3.35 -11.24
N SER A 641 7.51 2.29 -10.45
CA SER A 641 7.73 2.35 -9.01
C SER A 641 9.05 1.66 -8.69
N LEU A 642 10.07 2.46 -8.37
CA LEU A 642 11.39 1.97 -7.96
C LEU A 642 11.36 1.27 -6.61
N HIS A 643 10.28 1.49 -5.84
CA HIS A 643 10.20 1.15 -4.42
C HIS A 643 8.92 0.38 -4.07
N SER A 644 8.09 -0.04 -5.04
CA SER A 644 6.92 -0.88 -4.74
C SER A 644 7.39 -2.26 -4.29
N HIS A 645 7.12 -2.55 -3.02
CA HIS A 645 7.45 -3.79 -2.31
C HIS A 645 6.57 -4.99 -2.66
#